data_AF-A0AAU9KEQ5-F1
#
_entry.id   AF-A0AAU9KEQ5-F1
#
_cell.length_a   1.000
_cell.length_b   1.000
_cell.length_c   1.000
_cell.angle_alpha   90.00
_cell.angle_beta   90.00
_cell.angle_gamma   90.00
#
_symmetry.space_group_name_H-M   'P 1'
#
loop_
_entity.id
_entity.type
_entity.pdbx_description
1 polymer ?
#
loop_
_entity_poly.entity_id
_entity_poly.type
_entity_poly.pdbx_seq_one_letter_code
_entity_poly.pdbx_strand_id
1 'polypeptide(L)'
;MQQIVESVYMLCSLLFILALGGLSQHESSRKGNFFGIISMTLAIGSTFLLDEFNSNFVYFIPAFSLGGLIGLTLALKVEMIMMPQMVAALHSFVGIAATLVGYSKYLHENELNEAMGIIEKSETFVGVFMGAITFTGSVVAFAKLQGLISGIPLLICGRGRHMLNIVSLILIFGLGYLFLFAEDETLAFQSLMAMTGISFFVGWHLVMAIGGADMPVVVSMLNSYSGWTTSASGFLLQNNLLIITGALVGSSGAILSYIMCRAMNRSFFSVIMGGFGQGTTMGPVNIGDGVQTPIKCQDFVAELVKAKSVVIVPGYGMAVARAQHDVGELADVLRKMGKEVHFCIHPVAGRLPGHMNVLLAEANVPYNIVMEMSEINKDFPHTDISMIIGANDIVNPDAQENPNSPIAGMPVCEVWKSKMVCVFKRGSGTGYAGIENPLFVKPNTRMFFGSADKSIKDILGELKGKAGDNGPAVKEVKKEEVVESEADDGVYPDPQMIIGVPKEVLQGERRVAITPKMVRKFRKSGFEVIIEKGAGEAAGFWDSEYEKYGAKINRTDRVWRKADIILKVRKPSFNAELNQNEQDLLENVKLLVCYVYPAQDLSYVDNLAKRYPKLTIAAMDCVPRITRAQKLDSLSSMANVAGYRAVVEAFNIFQKCPKAQITAAGKLPPAKVFIIGCGVAGLAAIGYCRNFGCIVKAFDTRSAAREQAESLGAEFVEVQLKEEGQGVGGYAKEMSDEFKRAQDQLTKDIARVSDIVITTALIPGKPAPKLIKEEVVRVMRPGSVIVDMAAEMGGNCELTEPGNAITDPQSGVVIIGYTDLVSRMAPQSSELFANNLWHLLDELGGASKFHINMKDEIVNNMVVANAGEVTWIPLDKRPPPPPPQAKPAAAPQAAPVFHAAQPLEDASHKSFIQEYSWLLNIALLATVFLSIGYSADVEFLGFFLIFILAIVIGYMVIWNVTPALHTPLMSVTNAISGIIVIGAMLELTPASEDVKFDEGSALGFTSLFFASINVVGGFVVTYRMLEMFRKK
;
A
#
# COMPACT_ATOMS: atom_id res chain seq x y z
N MET A 1 35.89 13.91 33.45
CA MET A 1 35.45 12.64 32.86
C MET A 1 33.94 12.61 32.63
N GLN A 2 33.12 12.95 33.62
CA GLN A 2 31.65 13.02 33.52
C GLN A 2 31.11 13.76 32.27
N GLN A 3 31.59 14.96 31.97
CA GLN A 3 31.19 15.70 30.75
C GLN A 3 31.49 14.95 29.43
N ILE A 4 32.54 14.13 29.40
CA ILE A 4 32.87 13.29 28.24
C ILE A 4 31.85 12.17 28.13
N VAL A 5 31.47 11.54 29.24
CA VAL A 5 30.44 10.48 29.27
C VAL A 5 29.09 11.03 28.79
N GLU A 6 28.68 12.20 29.28
CA GLU A 6 27.44 12.85 28.81
C GLU A 6 27.48 13.19 27.31
N SER A 7 28.63 13.68 26.81
CA SER A 7 28.81 13.96 25.39
C SER A 7 28.70 12.67 24.55
N VAL A 8 29.23 11.56 25.04
CA VAL A 8 29.10 10.24 24.40
C VAL A 8 27.64 9.76 24.46
N TYR A 9 26.92 9.97 25.55
CA TYR A 9 25.49 9.65 25.67
C TYR A 9 24.62 10.46 24.69
N MET A 10 24.94 11.73 24.44
CA MET A 10 24.29 12.52 23.39
C MET A 10 24.54 11.93 22.00
N LEU A 11 25.78 11.53 21.70
CA LEU A 11 26.11 10.84 20.45
C LEU A 11 25.36 9.50 20.33
N CYS A 12 25.28 8.72 21.41
CA CYS A 12 24.54 7.46 21.45
C CYS A 12 23.04 7.67 21.16
N SER A 13 22.45 8.73 21.71
CA SER A 13 21.06 9.10 21.45
C SER A 13 20.80 9.37 19.96
N LEU A 14 21.70 10.10 19.30
CA LEU A 14 21.64 10.32 17.84
C LEU A 14 21.80 9.02 17.06
N LEU A 15 22.72 8.15 17.45
CA LEU A 15 22.93 6.86 16.80
C LEU A 15 21.72 5.92 16.96
N PHE A 16 21.00 5.95 18.08
CA PHE A 16 19.76 5.19 18.24
C PHE A 16 18.62 5.73 17.37
N ILE A 17 18.50 7.06 17.21
CA ILE A 17 17.56 7.67 16.27
C ILE A 17 17.89 7.23 14.83
N LEU A 18 19.17 7.27 14.45
CA LEU A 18 19.64 6.80 13.15
C LEU A 18 19.48 5.29 12.97
N ALA A 19 19.56 4.52 14.06
CA ALA A 19 19.32 3.08 14.03
C ALA A 19 17.89 2.77 13.58
N LEU A 20 16.91 3.43 14.21
CA LEU A 20 15.49 3.32 13.84
C LEU A 20 15.21 3.90 12.46
N GLY A 21 15.76 5.08 12.15
CA GLY A 21 15.60 5.72 10.84
C GLY A 21 16.20 4.90 9.70
N GLY A 22 17.29 4.17 9.96
CA GLY A 22 17.89 3.26 8.99
C GLY A 22 16.95 2.15 8.52
N LEU A 23 15.91 1.81 9.29
CA LEU A 23 14.92 0.79 8.91
C LEU A 23 13.81 1.32 7.99
N SER A 24 13.86 2.59 7.54
CA SER A 24 12.90 3.12 6.57
C SER A 24 13.02 2.50 5.18
N GLN A 25 14.18 1.93 4.84
CA GLN A 25 14.44 1.30 3.54
C GLN A 25 15.27 0.02 3.71
N HIS A 26 15.12 -0.92 2.79
CA HIS A 26 15.85 -2.18 2.81
C HIS A 26 17.37 -1.98 2.72
N GLU A 27 17.81 -1.05 1.88
CA GLU A 27 19.22 -0.73 1.64
C GLU A 27 19.93 -0.19 2.89
N SER A 28 19.24 0.63 3.69
CA SER A 28 19.79 1.26 4.89
C SER A 28 19.60 0.42 6.16
N SER A 29 18.68 -0.56 6.16
CA SER A 29 18.28 -1.32 7.36
C SER A 29 19.44 -1.93 8.15
N ARG A 30 20.44 -2.49 7.44
CA ARG A 30 21.65 -3.06 8.06
C ARG A 30 22.55 -2.00 8.69
N LYS A 31 22.71 -0.85 8.04
CA LYS A 31 23.44 0.29 8.62
C LYS A 31 22.72 0.77 9.89
N GLY A 32 21.38 0.77 9.88
CA GLY A 32 20.56 1.05 11.06
C GLY A 32 20.89 0.15 12.24
N ASN A 33 20.86 -1.18 12.06
CA ASN A 33 21.24 -2.11 13.13
C ASN A 33 22.68 -1.91 13.61
N PHE A 34 23.61 -1.62 12.70
CA PHE A 34 25.00 -1.35 13.04
C PHE A 34 25.17 -0.07 13.87
N PHE A 35 24.42 1.01 13.59
CA PHE A 35 24.38 2.19 14.43
C PHE A 35 23.89 1.88 15.84
N GLY A 36 22.89 1.01 15.98
CA GLY A 36 22.42 0.54 17.28
C GLY A 36 23.48 -0.22 18.07
N ILE A 37 24.23 -1.12 17.42
CA ILE A 37 25.34 -1.88 18.04
C ILE A 37 26.47 -0.93 18.49
N ILE A 38 26.87 0.01 17.63
CA ILE A 38 27.90 1.01 17.98
C ILE A 38 27.43 1.83 19.18
N SER A 39 26.19 2.33 19.14
CA SER A 39 25.61 3.13 20.21
C SER A 39 25.63 2.39 21.55
N MET A 40 25.14 1.15 21.58
CA MET A 40 25.14 0.33 22.80
C MET A 40 26.56 0.08 23.33
N THR A 41 27.52 -0.20 22.43
CA THR A 41 28.92 -0.43 22.81
C THR A 41 29.56 0.83 23.39
N LEU A 42 29.30 2.00 22.79
CA LEU A 42 29.78 3.29 23.28
C LEU A 42 29.14 3.66 24.61
N ALA A 43 27.85 3.39 24.80
CA ALA A 43 27.15 3.64 26.05
C ALA A 43 27.74 2.83 27.21
N ILE A 44 27.90 1.50 27.03
CA ILE A 44 28.53 0.63 28.04
C ILE A 44 29.97 1.07 28.30
N GLY A 45 30.75 1.29 27.23
CA GLY A 45 32.17 1.65 27.33
C GLY A 45 32.42 3.00 28.00
N SER A 46 31.55 3.99 27.78
CA SER A 46 31.66 5.30 28.44
C SER A 46 31.21 5.27 29.90
N THR A 47 30.27 4.39 30.26
CA THR A 47 29.82 4.20 31.65
C THR A 47 30.95 3.68 32.54
N PHE A 48 31.90 2.92 31.99
CA PHE A 48 33.12 2.50 32.70
C PHE A 48 34.02 3.66 33.15
N LEU A 49 33.86 4.85 32.56
CA LEU A 49 34.66 6.03 32.88
C LEU A 49 34.06 6.88 34.00
N LEU A 50 32.88 6.49 34.52
CA LEU A 50 32.27 7.12 35.69
C LEU A 50 32.98 6.62 36.96
N ASP A 51 33.25 7.55 37.87
CA ASP A 51 33.96 7.24 39.12
C ASP A 51 33.17 6.24 39.98
N GLU A 52 31.84 6.31 39.91
CA GLU A 52 30.86 5.39 40.53
C GLU A 52 31.07 3.92 40.09
N PHE A 53 31.62 3.67 38.89
CA PHE A 53 31.79 2.32 38.34
C PHE A 53 33.21 1.76 38.48
N ASN A 54 34.21 2.58 38.83
CA ASN A 54 35.63 2.31 38.59
C ASN A 54 36.17 1.02 39.27
N SER A 55 35.44 0.43 40.21
CA SER A 55 35.79 -0.82 40.92
C SER A 55 34.87 -2.03 40.61
N ASN A 56 33.83 -1.85 39.78
CA ASN A 56 32.74 -2.83 39.61
C ASN A 56 32.93 -3.84 38.48
N PHE A 57 34.08 -3.82 37.82
CA PHE A 57 34.42 -4.77 36.75
C PHE A 57 34.33 -6.24 37.20
N VAL A 58 34.62 -6.52 38.48
CA VAL A 58 34.53 -7.86 39.08
C VAL A 58 33.11 -8.42 39.03
N TYR A 59 32.10 -7.57 39.17
CA TYR A 59 30.69 -7.96 39.11
C TYR A 59 30.14 -7.87 37.68
N PHE A 60 30.57 -6.86 36.93
CA PHE A 60 30.10 -6.64 35.57
C PHE A 60 30.50 -7.75 34.61
N ILE A 61 31.78 -8.13 34.58
CA ILE A 61 32.31 -9.06 33.58
C ILE A 61 31.59 -10.42 33.66
N PRO A 62 31.43 -11.06 34.84
CA PRO A 62 30.69 -12.32 34.95
C PRO A 62 29.22 -12.21 34.56
N ALA A 63 28.49 -11.19 35.05
CA ALA A 63 27.07 -11.01 34.75
C ALA A 63 26.84 -10.79 33.25
N PHE A 64 27.59 -9.86 32.66
CA PHE A 64 27.46 -9.51 31.24
C PHE A 64 27.88 -10.66 30.33
N SER A 65 28.99 -11.34 30.65
CA SER A 65 29.47 -12.46 29.83
C SER A 65 28.51 -13.64 29.88
N LEU A 66 27.98 -14.01 31.06
CA LEU A 66 27.05 -15.12 31.19
C LEU A 66 25.70 -14.80 30.52
N GLY A 67 25.14 -13.61 30.78
CA GLY A 67 23.90 -13.17 30.15
C GLY A 67 24.06 -13.05 28.63
N GLY A 68 25.15 -12.43 28.18
CA GLY A 68 25.49 -12.29 26.76
C GLY A 68 25.67 -13.63 26.06
N LEU A 69 26.32 -14.62 26.68
CA LEU A 69 26.47 -15.97 26.14
C LEU A 69 25.12 -16.68 25.97
N ILE A 70 24.22 -16.55 26.95
CA ILE A 70 22.85 -17.08 26.87
C ILE A 70 22.08 -16.38 25.75
N GLY A 71 22.12 -15.05 25.70
CA GLY A 71 21.48 -14.24 24.65
C GLY A 71 21.96 -14.64 23.26
N LEU A 72 23.27 -14.77 23.07
CA LEU A 72 23.89 -15.24 21.82
C LEU A 72 23.42 -16.65 21.47
N THR A 73 23.41 -17.57 22.43
CA THR A 73 23.00 -18.96 22.20
C THR A 73 21.54 -19.06 21.79
N LEU A 74 20.64 -18.33 22.46
CA LEU A 74 19.23 -18.26 22.10
C LEU A 74 19.05 -17.65 20.70
N ALA A 75 19.77 -16.56 20.42
CA ALA A 75 19.71 -15.88 19.13
C ALA A 75 20.22 -16.71 17.95
N LEU A 76 21.21 -17.58 18.15
CA LEU A 76 21.75 -18.46 17.10
C LEU A 76 20.89 -19.72 16.90
N LYS A 77 20.24 -20.22 17.95
CA LYS A 77 19.42 -21.45 17.89
C LYS A 77 17.98 -21.22 17.43
N VAL A 78 17.44 -20.01 17.59
CA VAL A 78 16.06 -19.73 17.23
C VAL A 78 15.85 -19.81 15.71
N GLU A 79 14.79 -20.50 15.29
CA GLU A 79 14.33 -20.56 13.90
C GLU A 79 13.49 -19.31 13.56
N MET A 80 13.50 -18.85 12.29
CA MET A 80 12.82 -17.60 11.90
C MET A 80 11.29 -17.67 12.04
N ILE A 81 10.72 -18.87 12.07
CA ILE A 81 9.28 -19.09 12.34
C ILE A 81 8.94 -18.78 13.82
N MET A 82 9.93 -18.88 14.71
CA MET A 82 9.80 -18.74 16.16
C MET A 82 10.14 -17.33 16.66
N MET A 83 10.28 -16.37 15.74
CA MET A 83 10.63 -14.98 16.05
C MET A 83 9.60 -14.24 16.92
N PRO A 84 8.27 -14.42 16.73
CA PRO A 84 7.29 -13.73 17.57
C PRO A 84 7.47 -14.01 19.06
N GLN A 85 7.67 -15.28 19.44
CA GLN A 85 7.89 -15.66 20.82
C GLN A 85 9.29 -15.28 21.31
N MET A 86 10.31 -15.31 20.46
CA MET A 86 11.66 -14.86 20.86
C MET A 86 11.65 -13.39 21.24
N VAL A 87 11.00 -12.54 20.43
CA VAL A 87 10.83 -11.12 20.73
C VAL A 87 10.05 -10.93 22.04
N ALA A 88 8.96 -11.69 22.25
CA ALA A 88 8.21 -11.66 23.50
C ALA A 88 9.09 -12.07 24.71
N ALA A 89 9.91 -13.12 24.59
CA ALA A 89 10.80 -13.56 25.66
C ALA A 89 11.84 -12.48 26.00
N LEU A 90 12.41 -11.82 24.98
CA LEU A 90 13.40 -10.78 25.19
C LEU A 90 12.84 -9.54 25.92
N HIS A 91 11.60 -9.12 25.63
CA HIS A 91 10.94 -8.04 26.39
C HIS A 91 10.77 -8.38 27.88
N SER A 92 10.57 -9.65 28.20
CA SER A 92 10.44 -10.07 29.60
C SER A 92 11.71 -9.76 30.39
N PHE A 93 12.88 -9.97 29.79
CA PHE A 93 14.17 -9.66 30.43
C PHE A 93 14.34 -8.17 30.71
N VAL A 94 13.84 -7.29 29.82
CA VAL A 94 13.84 -5.83 30.06
C VAL A 94 12.93 -5.46 31.21
N GLY A 95 11.71 -6.02 31.26
CA GLY A 95 10.75 -5.76 32.33
C GLY A 95 11.27 -6.17 33.71
N ILE A 96 11.85 -7.37 33.83
CA ILE A 96 12.43 -7.82 35.11
C ILE A 96 13.70 -7.04 35.47
N ALA A 97 14.57 -6.73 34.50
CA ALA A 97 15.77 -5.93 34.76
C ALA A 97 15.39 -4.55 35.34
N ALA A 98 14.44 -3.85 34.73
CA ALA A 98 14.01 -2.55 35.22
C ALA A 98 13.30 -2.62 36.59
N THR A 99 12.52 -3.68 36.83
CA THR A 99 11.94 -3.95 38.17
C THR A 99 13.05 -4.06 39.21
N LEU A 100 14.10 -4.83 38.91
CA LEU A 100 15.25 -5.03 39.80
C LEU A 100 16.09 -3.75 39.98
N VAL A 101 16.26 -2.93 38.94
CA VAL A 101 16.90 -1.60 39.06
C VAL A 101 16.14 -0.73 40.06
N GLY A 102 14.80 -0.69 39.98
CA GLY A 102 13.98 0.10 40.90
C GLY A 102 14.12 -0.34 42.36
N TYR A 103 14.15 -1.65 42.62
CA TYR A 103 14.41 -2.17 43.97
C TYR A 103 15.84 -1.91 44.44
N SER A 104 16.83 -2.10 43.56
CA SER A 104 18.24 -1.86 43.87
C SER A 104 18.46 -0.42 44.35
N LYS A 105 17.96 0.55 43.58
CA LYS A 105 18.06 1.97 43.90
C LYS A 105 17.43 2.32 45.25
N TYR A 106 16.21 1.80 45.50
CA TYR A 106 15.51 2.01 46.78
C TYR A 106 16.29 1.43 47.98
N LEU A 107 16.88 0.24 47.84
CA LEU A 107 17.65 -0.38 48.91
C LEU A 107 18.96 0.37 49.19
N HIS A 108 19.69 0.80 48.14
CA HIS A 108 20.92 1.56 48.30
C HIS A 108 20.70 2.89 49.04
N GLU A 109 19.66 3.65 48.70
CA GLU A 109 19.38 4.94 49.35
C GLU A 109 18.96 4.77 50.82
N ASN A 110 18.22 3.70 51.12
CA ASN A 110 17.85 3.38 52.50
C ASN A 110 19.07 2.95 53.35
N GLU A 111 20.01 2.18 52.79
CA GLU A 111 21.27 1.83 53.48
C GLU A 111 22.14 3.06 53.78
N LEU A 112 22.12 4.06 52.89
CA LEU A 112 22.83 5.33 53.07
C LEU A 112 22.14 6.30 54.06
N ASN A 113 20.97 5.94 54.61
CA ASN A 113 20.07 6.81 55.38
C ASN A 113 19.68 8.11 54.66
N GLU A 114 19.72 8.10 53.32
CA GLU A 114 19.24 9.21 52.49
C GLU A 114 17.77 8.97 52.18
N ALA A 115 16.88 9.70 52.84
CA ALA A 115 15.44 9.56 52.63
C ALA A 115 15.08 10.03 51.21
N MET A 116 14.64 9.11 50.36
CA MET A 116 14.18 9.41 49.00
C MET A 116 13.10 10.49 48.99
N GLY A 117 13.23 11.44 48.08
CA GLY A 117 12.21 12.45 47.84
C GLY A 117 10.92 11.84 47.28
N ILE A 118 9.81 12.59 47.37
CA ILE A 118 8.51 12.15 46.82
C ILE A 118 8.61 11.88 45.30
N ILE A 119 9.39 12.68 44.57
CA ILE A 119 9.59 12.52 43.13
C ILE A 119 10.31 11.20 42.84
N GLU A 120 11.43 10.93 43.50
CA GLU A 120 12.19 9.69 43.32
C GLU A 120 11.38 8.46 43.71
N LYS A 121 10.66 8.51 44.85
CA LYS A 121 9.71 7.43 45.24
C LYS A 121 8.65 7.24 44.14
N SER A 122 8.14 8.31 43.52
CA SER A 122 7.17 8.19 42.42
C SER A 122 7.77 7.52 41.17
N GLU A 123 9.03 7.83 40.84
CA GLU A 123 9.75 7.24 39.70
C GLU A 123 10.04 5.77 39.93
N THR A 124 10.50 5.38 41.12
CA THR A 124 10.66 3.98 41.54
C THR A 124 9.35 3.22 41.42
N PHE A 125 8.26 3.80 41.96
CA PHE A 125 6.94 3.16 41.93
C PHE A 125 6.47 2.88 40.50
N VAL A 126 6.55 3.89 39.62
CA VAL A 126 6.12 3.76 38.22
C VAL A 126 7.02 2.78 37.46
N GLY A 127 8.34 2.85 37.66
CA GLY A 127 9.30 1.95 37.02
C GLY A 127 9.07 0.48 37.39
N VAL A 128 8.92 0.18 38.68
CA VAL A 128 8.65 -1.17 39.19
C VAL A 128 7.28 -1.69 38.72
N PHE A 129 6.24 -0.85 38.78
CA PHE A 129 4.90 -1.17 38.29
C PHE A 129 4.90 -1.58 36.80
N MET A 130 5.50 -0.74 35.95
CA MET A 130 5.57 -0.97 34.50
C MET A 130 6.46 -2.17 34.16
N GLY A 131 7.59 -2.33 34.85
CA GLY A 131 8.49 -3.47 34.69
C GLY A 131 7.82 -4.81 35.02
N ALA A 132 7.08 -4.87 36.12
CA ALA A 132 6.38 -6.09 36.57
C ALA A 132 5.28 -6.53 35.60
N ILE A 133 4.48 -5.59 35.08
CA ILE A 133 3.46 -5.86 34.05
C ILE A 133 4.12 -6.35 32.76
N THR A 134 5.20 -5.67 32.34
CA THR A 134 5.93 -6.02 31.11
C THR A 134 6.51 -7.43 31.21
N PHE A 135 7.12 -7.80 32.34
CA PHE A 135 7.69 -9.12 32.56
C PHE A 135 6.63 -10.21 32.43
N THR A 136 5.58 -10.17 33.25
CA THR A 136 4.55 -11.23 33.29
C THR A 136 3.72 -11.29 32.02
N GLY A 137 3.35 -10.14 31.46
CA GLY A 137 2.65 -10.09 30.18
C GLY A 137 3.46 -10.73 29.05
N SER A 138 4.76 -10.45 29.01
CA SER A 138 5.70 -10.99 28.01
C SER A 138 5.93 -12.50 28.17
N VAL A 139 6.04 -13.00 29.40
CA VAL A 139 6.15 -14.45 29.67
C VAL A 139 4.89 -15.18 29.20
N VAL A 140 3.69 -14.64 29.45
CA VAL A 140 2.44 -15.24 28.98
C VAL A 140 2.35 -15.20 27.45
N ALA A 141 2.70 -14.08 26.83
CA ALA A 141 2.71 -13.95 25.37
C ALA A 141 3.67 -14.97 24.72
N PHE A 142 4.88 -15.11 25.26
CA PHE A 142 5.85 -16.14 24.87
C PHE A 142 5.23 -17.54 24.98
N ALA A 143 4.67 -17.89 26.14
CA ALA A 143 4.14 -19.23 26.40
C ALA A 143 2.95 -19.58 25.49
N LYS A 144 2.07 -18.61 25.18
CA LYS A 144 0.97 -18.77 24.22
C LYS A 144 1.47 -18.97 22.79
N LEU A 145 2.44 -18.17 22.35
CA LEU A 145 3.00 -18.26 21.00
C LEU A 145 3.80 -19.56 20.79
N GLN A 146 4.49 -20.03 21.84
CA GLN A 146 5.20 -21.31 21.87
C GLN A 146 4.26 -22.52 21.93
N GLY A 147 2.98 -22.32 22.29
CA GLY A 147 2.01 -23.40 22.47
C GLY A 147 2.17 -24.17 23.79
N LEU A 148 2.92 -23.61 24.75
CA LEU A 148 2.99 -24.13 26.13
C LEU A 148 1.68 -23.87 26.89
N ILE A 149 1.01 -22.76 26.55
CA ILE A 149 -0.31 -22.39 27.05
C ILE A 149 -1.28 -22.32 25.86
N SER A 150 -2.54 -22.67 26.09
CA SER A 150 -3.60 -22.56 25.08
C SER A 150 -3.72 -21.12 24.53
N GLY A 151 -3.90 -21.00 23.22
CA GLY A 151 -4.17 -19.72 22.56
C GLY A 151 -5.60 -19.21 22.76
N ILE A 152 -6.47 -19.99 23.43
CA ILE A 152 -7.85 -19.58 23.73
C ILE A 152 -7.83 -18.57 24.89
N PRO A 153 -8.56 -17.44 24.79
CA PRO A 153 -8.70 -16.48 25.89
C PRO A 153 -9.16 -17.14 27.19
N LEU A 154 -8.41 -16.96 28.28
CA LEU A 154 -8.84 -17.38 29.62
C LEU A 154 -9.57 -16.23 30.31
N LEU A 155 -10.87 -16.38 30.54
CA LEU A 155 -11.71 -15.34 31.15
C LEU A 155 -12.03 -15.69 32.60
N ILE A 156 -11.22 -15.19 33.53
CA ILE A 156 -11.46 -15.36 34.98
C ILE A 156 -12.67 -14.51 35.38
N CYS A 157 -13.66 -15.11 36.06
CA CYS A 157 -14.91 -14.45 36.46
C CYS A 157 -15.75 -13.86 35.30
N GLY A 158 -15.57 -14.32 34.05
CA GLY A 158 -16.38 -13.90 32.90
C GLY A 158 -16.44 -12.38 32.71
N ARG A 159 -17.63 -11.78 32.84
CA ARG A 159 -17.84 -10.31 32.77
C ARG A 159 -17.19 -9.54 33.94
N GLY A 160 -16.98 -10.20 35.09
CA GLY A 160 -16.35 -9.64 36.28
C GLY A 160 -14.83 -9.42 36.18
N ARG A 161 -14.17 -9.88 35.11
CA ARG A 161 -12.72 -9.70 34.92
C ARG A 161 -12.29 -8.24 34.90
N HIS A 162 -13.12 -7.36 34.33
CA HIS A 162 -12.82 -5.92 34.31
C HIS A 162 -12.88 -5.33 35.71
N MET A 163 -13.77 -5.85 36.56
CA MET A 163 -13.85 -5.47 37.96
C MET A 163 -12.60 -5.92 38.71
N LEU A 164 -12.07 -7.13 38.44
CA LEU A 164 -10.77 -7.56 38.99
C LEU A 164 -9.64 -6.60 38.58
N ASN A 165 -9.56 -6.21 37.31
CA ASN A 165 -8.56 -5.24 36.86
C ASN A 165 -8.71 -3.87 37.53
N ILE A 166 -9.94 -3.35 37.63
CA ILE A 166 -10.23 -2.07 38.28
C ILE A 166 -9.87 -2.12 39.76
N VAL A 167 -10.25 -3.20 40.47
CA VAL A 167 -9.90 -3.39 41.88
C VAL A 167 -8.39 -3.48 42.06
N SER A 168 -7.69 -4.25 41.22
CA SER A 168 -6.22 -4.31 41.26
C SER A 168 -5.60 -2.93 41.04
N LEU A 169 -6.09 -2.13 40.09
CA LEU A 169 -5.60 -0.77 39.86
C LEU A 169 -5.86 0.16 41.07
N ILE A 170 -7.05 0.10 41.67
CA ILE A 170 -7.37 0.88 42.88
C ILE A 170 -6.42 0.50 44.02
N LEU A 171 -6.17 -0.80 44.22
CA LEU A 171 -5.22 -1.29 45.22
C LEU A 171 -3.79 -0.82 44.93
N ILE A 172 -3.35 -0.86 43.67
CA ILE A 172 -2.04 -0.34 43.25
C ILE A 172 -1.92 1.15 43.59
N PHE A 173 -2.89 1.99 43.24
CA PHE A 173 -2.85 3.42 43.59
C PHE A 173 -2.90 3.67 45.10
N GLY A 174 -3.69 2.88 45.84
CA GLY A 174 -3.72 2.95 47.31
C GLY A 174 -2.37 2.58 47.94
N LEU A 175 -1.71 1.54 47.45
CA LEU A 175 -0.37 1.16 47.87
C LEU A 175 0.69 2.19 47.44
N GLY A 176 0.49 2.84 46.29
CA GLY A 176 1.33 3.96 45.86
C GLY A 176 1.23 5.15 46.82
N TYR A 177 0.02 5.50 47.26
CA TYR A 177 -0.15 6.53 48.29
C TYR A 177 0.57 6.14 49.60
N LEU A 178 0.42 4.89 50.04
CA LEU A 178 1.15 4.41 51.24
C LEU A 178 2.66 4.45 51.04
N PHE A 179 3.18 4.05 49.89
CA PHE A 179 4.60 4.08 49.59
C PHE A 179 5.18 5.51 49.57
N LEU A 180 4.46 6.45 48.96
CA LEU A 180 4.91 7.84 48.81
C LEU A 180 4.92 8.62 50.14
N PHE A 181 3.98 8.32 51.04
CA PHE A 181 3.73 9.13 52.24
C PHE A 181 3.95 8.37 53.56
N ALA A 182 4.37 7.10 53.55
CA ALA A 182 4.73 6.39 54.76
C ALA A 182 5.99 6.98 55.40
N GLU A 183 5.90 7.30 56.69
CA GLU A 183 7.04 7.68 57.53
C GLU A 183 7.85 6.46 57.98
N ASP A 184 7.23 5.27 58.02
CA ASP A 184 7.88 3.99 58.32
C ASP A 184 8.38 3.33 57.03
N GLU A 185 9.70 3.23 56.88
CA GLU A 185 10.36 2.60 55.72
C GLU A 185 9.98 1.11 55.58
N THR A 186 9.63 0.43 56.68
CA THR A 186 9.13 -0.95 56.61
C THR A 186 7.80 -1.01 55.88
N LEU A 187 6.89 -0.07 56.19
CA LEU A 187 5.59 0.04 55.55
C LEU A 187 5.72 0.46 54.09
N ALA A 188 6.66 1.37 53.78
CA ALA A 188 6.98 1.77 52.41
C ALA A 188 7.44 0.56 51.58
N PHE A 189 8.47 -0.15 52.05
CA PHE A 189 8.99 -1.32 51.37
C PHE A 189 7.93 -2.43 51.18
N GLN A 190 7.14 -2.73 52.22
CA GLN A 190 6.03 -3.69 52.12
C GLN A 190 4.97 -3.25 51.10
N SER A 191 4.69 -1.95 51.01
CA SER A 191 3.75 -1.40 50.03
C SER A 191 4.27 -1.57 48.60
N LEU A 192 5.56 -1.32 48.37
CA LEU A 192 6.23 -1.54 47.08
C LEU A 192 6.19 -3.03 46.68
N MET A 193 6.49 -3.93 47.60
CA MET A 193 6.40 -5.39 47.41
C MET A 193 4.98 -5.86 47.08
N ALA A 194 3.99 -5.41 47.86
CA ALA A 194 2.59 -5.75 47.63
C ALA A 194 2.11 -5.25 46.26
N MET A 195 2.48 -4.02 45.89
CA MET A 195 2.16 -3.45 44.58
C MET A 195 2.79 -4.27 43.46
N THR A 196 4.05 -4.69 43.62
CA THR A 196 4.77 -5.50 42.63
C THR A 196 4.07 -6.85 42.41
N GLY A 197 3.67 -7.52 43.49
CA GLY A 197 2.91 -8.77 43.42
C GLY A 197 1.57 -8.63 42.68
N ILE A 198 0.83 -7.54 42.94
CA ILE A 198 -0.41 -7.24 42.22
C ILE A 198 -0.12 -6.91 40.75
N SER A 199 0.96 -6.21 40.46
CA SER A 199 1.36 -5.84 39.10
C SER A 199 1.73 -7.07 38.26
N PHE A 200 2.42 -8.05 38.84
CA PHE A 200 2.64 -9.35 38.22
C PHE A 200 1.31 -10.06 37.91
N PHE A 201 0.36 -10.03 38.84
CA PHE A 201 -0.97 -10.58 38.59
C PHE A 201 -1.70 -9.83 37.46
N VAL A 202 -1.65 -8.50 37.43
CA VAL A 202 -2.29 -7.69 36.39
C VAL A 202 -1.70 -7.98 35.01
N GLY A 203 -0.37 -8.01 34.88
CA GLY A 203 0.29 -8.32 33.62
C GLY A 203 -0.07 -9.72 33.10
N TRP A 204 -0.06 -10.71 33.99
CA TRP A 204 -0.54 -12.05 33.68
C TRP A 204 -2.03 -12.06 33.26
N HIS A 205 -2.91 -11.47 34.06
CA HIS A 205 -4.36 -11.52 33.89
C HIS A 205 -4.81 -10.82 32.60
N LEU A 206 -4.22 -9.66 32.26
CA LEU A 206 -4.52 -8.93 31.03
C LEU A 206 -4.17 -9.75 29.79
N VAL A 207 -2.95 -10.31 29.72
CA VAL A 207 -2.51 -11.05 28.53
C VAL A 207 -3.16 -12.44 28.44
N MET A 208 -3.49 -13.07 29.58
CA MET A 208 -4.25 -14.32 29.60
C MET A 208 -5.64 -14.19 28.98
N ALA A 209 -6.29 -13.04 29.11
CA ALA A 209 -7.59 -12.75 28.54
C ALA A 209 -7.57 -12.43 27.02
N ILE A 210 -6.40 -12.33 26.39
CA ILE A 210 -6.26 -12.02 24.97
C ILE A 210 -6.05 -13.31 24.15
N GLY A 211 -6.67 -13.40 22.97
CA GLY A 211 -6.58 -14.58 22.09
C GLY A 211 -5.25 -14.68 21.34
N GLY A 212 -4.88 -15.90 20.94
CA GLY A 212 -3.63 -16.21 20.25
C GLY A 212 -3.37 -15.41 18.97
N ALA A 213 -4.42 -15.05 18.24
CA ALA A 213 -4.40 -14.20 17.04
C ALA A 213 -4.03 -12.76 17.24
N ASP A 214 -4.40 -12.27 18.42
CA ASP A 214 -4.19 -10.89 18.83
C ASP A 214 -2.84 -10.73 19.54
N MET A 215 -2.16 -11.85 19.85
CA MET A 215 -0.79 -11.86 20.39
C MET A 215 0.20 -10.99 19.63
N PRO A 216 0.18 -10.88 18.28
CA PRO A 216 1.09 -9.97 17.58
C PRO A 216 0.94 -8.52 18.05
N VAL A 217 -0.30 -8.06 18.26
CA VAL A 217 -0.58 -6.70 18.79
C VAL A 217 -0.10 -6.60 20.24
N VAL A 218 -0.32 -7.64 21.04
CA VAL A 218 0.16 -7.68 22.43
C VAL A 218 1.67 -7.63 22.52
N VAL A 219 2.40 -8.35 21.65
CA VAL A 219 3.87 -8.31 21.60
C VAL A 219 4.37 -6.92 21.25
N SER A 220 3.74 -6.25 20.27
CA SER A 220 4.06 -4.85 19.94
C SER A 220 3.73 -3.89 21.07
N MET A 221 2.68 -4.15 21.84
CA MET A 221 2.31 -3.32 22.99
C MET A 221 3.26 -3.51 24.17
N LEU A 222 3.68 -4.75 24.44
CA LEU A 222 4.68 -5.04 25.46
C LEU A 222 6.07 -4.45 25.11
N ASN A 223 6.40 -4.36 23.81
CA ASN A 223 7.57 -3.59 23.33
C ASN A 223 7.44 -2.08 23.63
N SER A 224 6.21 -1.54 23.58
CA SER A 224 5.97 -0.17 24.02
C SER A 224 6.23 -0.03 25.52
N TYR A 225 5.70 -0.97 26.31
CA TYR A 225 5.86 -0.95 27.76
C TYR A 225 7.31 -1.11 28.20
N SER A 226 8.11 -1.95 27.54
CA SER A 226 9.55 -2.04 27.80
C SER A 226 10.24 -0.69 27.60
N GLY A 227 9.91 0.04 26.52
CA GLY A 227 10.41 1.39 26.28
C GLY A 227 10.01 2.40 27.37
N TRP A 228 8.74 2.47 27.74
CA TRP A 228 8.28 3.37 28.82
C TRP A 228 8.90 3.02 30.18
N THR A 229 9.09 1.73 30.44
CA THR A 229 9.77 1.24 31.64
C THR A 229 11.23 1.72 31.64
N THR A 230 11.93 1.60 30.51
CA THR A 230 13.30 2.12 30.38
C THR A 230 13.37 3.63 30.59
N SER A 231 12.39 4.41 30.09
CA SER A 231 12.34 5.85 30.38
C SER A 231 12.12 6.14 31.86
N ALA A 232 11.24 5.39 32.54
CA ALA A 232 11.00 5.55 33.97
C ALA A 232 12.27 5.26 34.78
N SER A 233 13.03 4.20 34.44
CA SER A 233 14.37 3.97 35.02
C SER A 233 15.36 5.08 34.68
N GLY A 234 15.20 5.73 33.52
CA GLY A 234 15.99 6.90 33.16
C GLY A 234 15.71 8.13 34.01
N PHE A 235 14.46 8.38 34.37
CA PHE A 235 14.10 9.42 35.34
C PHE A 235 14.68 9.10 36.72
N LEU A 236 14.45 7.88 37.21
CA LEU A 236 14.96 7.39 38.49
C LEU A 236 16.47 7.53 38.65
N LEU A 237 17.22 7.30 37.57
CA LEU A 237 18.68 7.37 37.55
C LEU A 237 19.21 8.68 36.97
N GLN A 238 18.33 9.65 36.72
CA GLN A 238 18.67 10.96 36.12
C GLN A 238 19.52 10.85 34.85
N ASN A 239 19.25 9.83 34.03
CA ASN A 239 20.05 9.47 32.87
C ASN A 239 19.34 9.80 31.54
N ASN A 240 19.82 10.86 30.88
CA ASN A 240 19.29 11.33 29.60
C ASN A 240 19.24 10.24 28.50
N LEU A 241 20.23 9.35 28.43
CA LEU A 241 20.28 8.32 27.41
C LEU A 241 19.16 7.30 27.61
N LEU A 242 18.91 6.87 28.85
CA LEU A 242 17.79 5.98 29.19
C LEU A 242 16.44 6.63 28.87
N ILE A 243 16.27 7.91 29.23
CA ILE A 243 15.03 8.67 28.96
C ILE A 243 14.74 8.74 27.46
N ILE A 244 15.71 9.22 26.67
CA ILE A 244 15.57 9.39 25.22
C ILE A 244 15.30 8.05 24.55
N THR A 245 16.12 7.04 24.87
CA THR A 245 16.05 5.73 24.23
C THR A 245 14.75 4.99 24.59
N GLY A 246 14.34 5.05 25.85
CA GLY A 246 13.07 4.49 26.31
C GLY A 246 11.87 5.13 25.61
N ALA A 247 11.88 6.46 25.43
CA ALA A 247 10.78 7.19 24.82
C ALA A 247 10.66 6.89 23.32
N LEU A 248 11.80 6.73 22.63
CA LEU A 248 11.87 6.31 21.23
C LEU A 248 11.28 4.90 21.05
N VAL A 249 11.65 3.95 21.91
CA VAL A 249 11.12 2.58 21.86
C VAL A 249 9.64 2.53 22.25
N GLY A 250 9.27 3.25 23.31
CA GLY A 250 7.91 3.30 23.83
C GLY A 250 6.93 3.83 22.80
N SER A 251 7.23 4.98 22.20
CA SER A 251 6.42 5.57 21.14
C SER A 251 6.33 4.66 19.89
N SER A 252 7.45 4.03 19.51
CA SER A 252 7.50 3.07 18.39
C SER A 252 6.55 1.89 18.57
N GLY A 253 6.60 1.21 19.73
CA GLY A 253 5.73 0.07 20.01
C GLY A 253 4.25 0.43 20.03
N ALA A 254 3.90 1.62 20.53
CA ALA A 254 2.51 2.10 20.55
C ALA A 254 1.96 2.33 19.14
N ILE A 255 2.75 2.97 18.28
CA ILE A 255 2.37 3.26 16.89
C ILE A 255 2.21 1.96 16.09
N LEU A 256 3.15 1.04 16.23
CA LEU A 256 3.08 -0.23 15.52
C LEU A 256 1.84 -1.02 15.96
N SER A 257 1.51 -1.02 17.25
CA SER A 257 0.28 -1.63 17.77
C SER A 257 -0.97 -1.01 17.14
N TYR A 258 -0.99 0.31 16.96
CA TYR A 258 -2.07 1.02 16.28
C TYR A 258 -2.20 0.64 14.80
N ILE A 259 -1.08 0.62 14.06
CA ILE A 259 -1.05 0.23 12.63
C ILE A 259 -1.60 -1.18 12.45
N MET A 260 -1.23 -2.10 13.33
CA MET A 260 -1.71 -3.47 13.32
C MET A 260 -3.21 -3.58 13.60
N CYS A 261 -3.69 -2.87 14.64
CA CYS A 261 -5.11 -2.83 14.97
C CYS A 261 -5.96 -2.32 13.80
N ARG A 262 -5.49 -1.26 13.12
CA ARG A 262 -6.14 -0.72 11.92
C ARG A 262 -6.16 -1.73 10.77
N ALA A 263 -5.07 -2.48 10.57
CA ALA A 263 -5.01 -3.53 9.54
C ALA A 263 -5.93 -4.73 9.82
N MET A 264 -6.30 -4.96 11.09
CA MET A 264 -7.27 -5.99 11.51
C MET A 264 -8.71 -5.46 11.57
N ASN A 265 -8.94 -4.18 11.25
CA ASN A 265 -10.20 -3.46 11.49
C ASN A 265 -10.75 -3.64 12.93
N ARG A 266 -9.86 -3.63 13.92
CA ARG A 266 -10.22 -3.69 15.35
C ARG A 266 -9.69 -2.47 16.08
N SER A 267 -10.44 -1.95 17.04
CA SER A 267 -9.93 -0.88 17.88
C SER A 267 -8.88 -1.42 18.85
N PHE A 268 -7.84 -0.61 19.10
CA PHE A 268 -6.79 -0.93 20.06
C PHE A 268 -7.35 -1.32 21.45
N PHE A 269 -8.36 -0.58 21.90
CA PHE A 269 -9.06 -0.86 23.15
C PHE A 269 -9.78 -2.22 23.13
N SER A 270 -10.45 -2.59 22.04
CA SER A 270 -11.11 -3.90 21.89
C SER A 270 -10.10 -5.05 22.02
N VAL A 271 -8.90 -4.89 21.45
CA VAL A 271 -7.85 -5.92 21.53
C VAL A 271 -7.32 -6.08 22.95
N ILE A 272 -6.91 -4.98 23.61
CA ILE A 272 -6.37 -5.02 24.98
C ILE A 272 -7.42 -5.46 25.99
N MET A 273 -8.65 -4.98 25.84
CA MET A 273 -9.74 -5.39 26.72
C MET A 273 -10.29 -6.77 26.35
N GLY A 274 -9.70 -7.54 25.43
CA GLY A 274 -10.13 -8.92 25.14
C GLY A 274 -11.56 -9.03 24.60
N GLY A 275 -11.93 -8.21 23.62
CA GLY A 275 -13.24 -8.25 22.94
C GLY A 275 -14.35 -7.42 23.60
N PHE A 276 -14.02 -6.54 24.56
CA PHE A 276 -15.01 -5.63 25.15
C PHE A 276 -15.52 -4.62 24.10
N GLY A 277 -16.84 -4.49 23.98
CA GLY A 277 -17.49 -3.59 23.01
C GLY A 277 -17.85 -4.22 21.65
N GLN A 278 -17.37 -5.43 21.34
CA GLN A 278 -17.97 -6.24 20.26
C GLN A 278 -19.20 -6.96 20.81
N GLY A 279 -20.24 -6.18 21.06
CA GLY A 279 -21.57 -6.69 21.32
C GLY A 279 -22.19 -7.23 20.04
N THR A 280 -21.84 -8.45 19.67
CA THR A 280 -22.69 -9.34 18.87
C THR A 280 -22.11 -10.76 18.93
N THR A 281 -22.61 -11.57 19.86
CA THR A 281 -22.77 -13.00 19.59
C THR A 281 -23.76 -13.12 18.45
N MET A 282 -23.28 -13.12 17.21
CA MET A 282 -24.09 -13.52 16.07
C MET A 282 -23.74 -14.96 15.72
N GLY A 283 -24.80 -15.76 15.56
CA GLY A 283 -24.72 -17.19 15.36
C GLY A 283 -23.96 -17.57 14.08
N PRO A 284 -23.71 -18.88 13.88
CA PRO A 284 -22.95 -19.37 12.74
C PRO A 284 -23.49 -18.77 11.45
N VAL A 285 -22.60 -18.07 10.73
CA VAL A 285 -22.87 -17.67 9.34
C VAL A 285 -22.96 -18.96 8.56
N ASN A 286 -24.17 -19.36 8.18
CA ASN A 286 -24.39 -20.48 7.28
C ASN A 286 -23.71 -20.13 5.95
N ILE A 287 -22.61 -20.80 5.62
CA ILE A 287 -22.27 -20.99 4.21
C ILE A 287 -23.49 -21.70 3.61
N GLY A 288 -24.15 -21.12 2.61
CA GLY A 288 -25.22 -21.80 1.90
C GLY A 288 -24.77 -23.18 1.39
N ASP A 289 -25.70 -24.00 0.87
CA ASP A 289 -25.50 -25.40 0.44
C ASP A 289 -24.47 -25.63 -0.72
N GLY A 290 -23.53 -24.72 -0.93
CA GLY A 290 -22.45 -24.83 -1.91
C GLY A 290 -21.48 -25.96 -1.57
N VAL A 291 -21.24 -26.83 -2.55
CA VAL A 291 -20.33 -27.96 -2.42
C VAL A 291 -18.90 -27.53 -2.75
N GLN A 292 -17.96 -27.82 -1.83
CA GLN A 292 -16.53 -27.63 -2.08
C GLN A 292 -16.08 -28.51 -3.25
N THR A 293 -15.43 -27.92 -4.25
CA THR A 293 -14.97 -28.66 -5.44
C THR A 293 -13.50 -29.07 -5.27
N PRO A 294 -13.17 -30.35 -5.00
CA PRO A 294 -11.79 -30.81 -4.88
C PRO A 294 -11.09 -30.85 -6.24
N ILE A 295 -9.77 -30.66 -6.25
CA ILE A 295 -8.91 -30.87 -7.43
C ILE A 295 -7.73 -31.78 -7.08
N LYS A 296 -7.35 -32.65 -8.02
CA LYS A 296 -6.17 -33.53 -7.88
C LYS A 296 -4.91 -32.84 -8.41
N CYS A 297 -3.74 -33.35 -7.99
CA CYS A 297 -2.44 -32.81 -8.39
C CYS A 297 -2.28 -32.66 -9.91
N GLN A 298 -2.53 -33.74 -10.65
CA GLN A 298 -2.36 -33.80 -12.11
C GLN A 298 -3.21 -32.76 -12.87
N ASP A 299 -4.46 -32.59 -12.44
CA ASP A 299 -5.40 -31.64 -13.04
C ASP A 299 -4.99 -30.20 -12.72
N PHE A 300 -4.57 -29.93 -11.48
CA PHE A 300 -4.09 -28.62 -11.08
C PHE A 300 -2.80 -28.24 -11.83
N VAL A 301 -1.86 -29.18 -11.97
CA VAL A 301 -0.62 -28.97 -12.73
C VAL A 301 -0.93 -28.69 -14.20
N ALA A 302 -1.93 -29.35 -14.79
CA ALA A 302 -2.34 -29.06 -16.17
C ALA A 302 -2.87 -27.63 -16.34
N GLU A 303 -3.66 -27.12 -15.40
CA GLU A 303 -4.10 -25.73 -15.39
C GLU A 303 -2.94 -24.76 -15.13
N LEU A 304 -2.04 -25.10 -14.21
CA LEU A 304 -0.87 -24.30 -13.88
C LEU A 304 0.10 -24.15 -15.06
N VAL A 305 0.24 -25.20 -15.89
CA VAL A 305 1.02 -25.14 -17.14
C VAL A 305 0.38 -24.19 -18.16
N LYS A 306 -0.95 -24.09 -18.22
CA LYS A 306 -1.67 -23.18 -19.15
C LYS A 306 -1.65 -21.71 -18.69
N ALA A 307 -1.58 -21.46 -17.39
CA ALA A 307 -1.62 -20.12 -16.81
C ALA A 307 -0.40 -19.26 -17.22
N LYS A 308 -0.62 -17.96 -17.46
CA LYS A 308 0.43 -16.97 -17.74
C LYS A 308 0.78 -16.15 -16.50
N SER A 309 -0.22 -15.80 -15.68
CA SER A 309 -0.07 -15.04 -14.44
C SER A 309 -0.51 -15.86 -13.21
N VAL A 310 0.36 -15.95 -12.21
CA VAL A 310 0.13 -16.70 -10.97
C VAL A 310 0.40 -15.80 -9.77
N VAL A 311 -0.59 -15.66 -8.89
CA VAL A 311 -0.43 -14.93 -7.61
C VAL A 311 -0.48 -15.92 -6.45
N ILE A 312 0.58 -15.95 -5.65
CA ILE A 312 0.67 -16.79 -4.46
C ILE A 312 0.31 -15.93 -3.23
N VAL A 313 -0.69 -16.37 -2.46
CA VAL A 313 -1.11 -15.73 -1.21
C VAL A 313 -0.71 -16.62 -0.04
N PRO A 314 0.47 -16.40 0.59
CA PRO A 314 0.90 -17.19 1.73
C PRO A 314 0.16 -16.79 3.00
N GLY A 315 -0.16 -17.77 3.83
CA GLY A 315 -0.70 -17.58 5.17
C GLY A 315 0.04 -18.36 6.23
N TYR A 316 -0.45 -18.28 7.47
CA TYR A 316 0.20 -18.94 8.61
C TYR A 316 0.32 -20.46 8.46
N GLY A 317 -0.61 -21.10 7.74
CA GLY A 317 -0.54 -22.54 7.46
C GLY A 317 0.69 -22.95 6.64
N MET A 318 1.24 -22.07 5.79
CA MET A 318 2.51 -22.29 5.10
C MET A 318 3.67 -22.36 6.09
N ALA A 319 3.71 -21.45 7.06
CA ALA A 319 4.75 -21.38 8.08
C ALA A 319 4.70 -22.60 9.01
N VAL A 320 3.51 -23.03 9.43
CA VAL A 320 3.33 -24.23 10.28
C VAL A 320 3.81 -25.50 9.57
N ALA A 321 3.57 -25.59 8.26
CA ALA A 321 4.02 -26.72 7.45
C ALA A 321 5.51 -26.62 7.05
N ARG A 322 6.20 -25.53 7.38
CA ARG A 322 7.57 -25.23 6.91
C ARG A 322 7.72 -25.28 5.38
N ALA A 323 6.69 -24.86 4.65
CA ALA A 323 6.62 -25.00 3.20
C ALA A 323 7.26 -23.82 2.42
N GLN A 324 7.81 -22.82 3.10
CA GLN A 324 8.32 -21.59 2.45
C GLN A 324 9.41 -21.86 1.40
N HIS A 325 10.31 -22.83 1.64
CA HIS A 325 11.36 -23.19 0.68
C HIS A 325 10.78 -23.87 -0.56
N ASP A 326 9.83 -24.80 -0.38
CA ASP A 326 9.16 -25.48 -1.49
C ASP A 326 8.33 -24.48 -2.32
N VAL A 327 7.69 -23.50 -1.66
CA VAL A 327 6.93 -22.44 -2.35
C VAL A 327 7.86 -21.48 -3.11
N GLY A 328 9.02 -21.15 -2.55
CA GLY A 328 10.04 -20.37 -3.24
C GLY A 328 10.58 -21.11 -4.48
N GLU A 329 10.89 -22.40 -4.35
CA GLU A 329 11.31 -23.24 -5.47
C GLU A 329 10.21 -23.35 -6.54
N LEU A 330 8.95 -23.50 -6.14
CA LEU A 330 7.82 -23.51 -7.07
C LEU A 330 7.73 -22.19 -7.85
N ALA A 331 7.85 -21.06 -7.17
CA ALA A 331 7.86 -19.75 -7.84
C ALA A 331 9.01 -19.65 -8.85
N ASP A 332 10.21 -20.13 -8.50
CA ASP A 332 11.36 -20.15 -9.40
C ASP A 332 11.16 -21.06 -10.62
N VAL A 333 10.59 -22.26 -10.43
CA VAL A 333 10.27 -23.17 -11.53
C VAL A 333 9.24 -22.53 -12.47
N LEU A 334 8.18 -21.95 -11.94
CA LEU A 334 7.15 -21.27 -12.74
C LEU A 334 7.73 -20.08 -13.52
N ARG A 335 8.61 -19.29 -12.89
CA ARG A 335 9.31 -18.19 -13.56
C ARG A 335 10.27 -18.68 -14.65
N LYS A 336 10.98 -19.79 -14.43
CA LYS A 336 11.81 -20.44 -15.46
C LYS A 336 10.99 -20.94 -16.65
N MET A 337 9.71 -21.27 -16.43
CA MET A 337 8.75 -21.59 -17.48
C MET A 337 8.16 -20.35 -18.19
N GLY A 338 8.65 -19.14 -17.88
CA GLY A 338 8.22 -17.89 -18.51
C GLY A 338 6.91 -17.32 -17.97
N LYS A 339 6.47 -17.74 -16.78
CA LYS A 339 5.23 -17.25 -16.14
C LYS A 339 5.51 -16.02 -15.28
N GLU A 340 4.53 -15.13 -15.20
CA GLU A 340 4.55 -13.98 -14.30
C GLU A 340 4.07 -14.46 -12.91
N VAL A 341 4.96 -14.42 -11.92
CA VAL A 341 4.67 -14.93 -10.56
C VAL A 341 4.89 -13.83 -9.55
N HIS A 342 3.85 -13.55 -8.76
CA HIS A 342 3.87 -12.57 -7.68
C HIS A 342 3.38 -13.18 -6.36
N PHE A 343 3.89 -12.67 -5.25
CA PHE A 343 3.41 -12.94 -3.91
C PHE A 343 2.58 -11.75 -3.42
N CYS A 344 1.37 -12.02 -2.93
CA CYS A 344 0.50 -11.03 -2.28
C CYS A 344 0.59 -11.20 -0.77
N ILE A 345 1.20 -10.25 -0.07
CA ILE A 345 1.33 -10.29 1.38
C ILE A 345 0.24 -9.44 2.03
N HIS A 346 -0.54 -10.07 2.90
CA HIS A 346 -1.47 -9.35 3.77
C HIS A 346 -0.71 -8.80 4.99
N PRO A 347 -0.96 -7.54 5.45
CA PRO A 347 -0.21 -6.93 6.55
C PRO A 347 -0.22 -7.73 7.87
N VAL A 348 -1.30 -8.49 8.10
CA VAL A 348 -1.47 -9.34 9.30
C VAL A 348 -1.33 -10.83 9.00
N ALA A 349 -0.75 -11.20 7.85
CA ALA A 349 -0.45 -12.60 7.57
C ALA A 349 0.60 -13.15 8.55
N GLY A 350 0.23 -14.17 9.32
CA GLY A 350 1.13 -14.87 10.23
C GLY A 350 0.83 -14.60 11.70
N ARG A 351 1.90 -14.43 12.50
CA ARG A 351 1.87 -14.26 13.97
C ARG A 351 2.71 -13.06 14.43
N LEU A 352 3.18 -12.24 13.48
CA LEU A 352 3.94 -11.01 13.71
C LEU A 352 3.86 -10.15 12.43
N PRO A 353 3.83 -8.81 12.53
CA PRO A 353 3.88 -7.90 11.39
C PRO A 353 5.03 -8.17 10.42
N GLY A 354 4.74 -8.55 9.18
CA GLY A 354 5.79 -8.89 8.21
C GLY A 354 6.40 -10.28 8.39
N HIS A 355 5.75 -11.18 9.15
CA HIS A 355 6.20 -12.56 9.34
C HIS A 355 6.38 -13.28 7.99
N MET A 356 5.47 -13.11 7.04
CA MET A 356 5.60 -13.74 5.72
C MET A 356 6.79 -13.18 4.92
N ASN A 357 7.08 -11.88 5.01
CA ASN A 357 8.21 -11.26 4.33
C ASN A 357 9.54 -11.88 4.80
N VAL A 358 9.68 -12.10 6.11
CA VAL A 358 10.86 -12.74 6.71
C VAL A 358 11.02 -14.19 6.25
N LEU A 359 9.94 -14.97 6.19
CA LEU A 359 10.00 -16.38 5.74
C LEU A 359 10.27 -16.51 4.24
N LEU A 360 9.72 -15.61 3.42
CA LEU A 360 10.00 -15.58 1.99
C LEU A 360 11.44 -15.12 1.71
N ALA A 361 11.96 -14.17 2.50
CA ALA A 361 13.36 -13.78 2.47
C ALA A 361 14.29 -14.96 2.83
N GLU A 362 13.94 -15.73 3.87
CA GLU A 362 14.65 -16.98 4.24
C GLU A 362 14.65 -17.99 3.08
N ALA A 363 13.54 -18.10 2.35
CA ALA A 363 13.41 -18.92 1.15
C ALA A 363 14.12 -18.33 -0.10
N ASN A 364 14.82 -17.20 0.04
CA ASN A 364 15.49 -16.46 -1.04
C ASN A 364 14.54 -15.99 -2.16
N VAL A 365 13.28 -15.71 -1.84
CA VAL A 365 12.32 -15.13 -2.80
C VAL A 365 12.69 -13.67 -3.08
N PRO A 366 12.84 -13.25 -4.35
CA PRO A 366 13.19 -11.87 -4.68
C PRO A 366 12.11 -10.86 -4.26
N TYR A 367 12.52 -9.73 -3.66
CA TYR A 367 11.58 -8.70 -3.17
C TYR A 367 10.72 -8.06 -4.24
N ASN A 368 11.22 -7.95 -5.47
CA ASN A 368 10.48 -7.33 -6.56
C ASN A 368 9.23 -8.13 -6.98
N ILE A 369 9.13 -9.39 -6.56
CA ILE A 369 7.94 -10.21 -6.78
C ILE A 369 7.10 -10.37 -5.51
N VAL A 370 7.50 -9.75 -4.39
CA VAL A 370 6.74 -9.75 -3.13
C VAL A 370 6.07 -8.40 -2.99
N MET A 371 4.76 -8.36 -3.22
CA MET A 371 3.96 -7.14 -3.21
C MET A 371 3.01 -7.10 -2.02
N GLU A 372 2.75 -5.89 -1.52
CA GLU A 372 1.77 -5.69 -0.46
C GLU A 372 0.34 -5.79 -1.04
N MET A 373 -0.62 -6.21 -0.21
CA MET A 373 -2.02 -6.38 -0.63
C MET A 373 -2.60 -5.15 -1.34
N SER A 374 -2.30 -3.94 -0.87
CA SER A 374 -2.79 -2.69 -1.51
C SER A 374 -2.24 -2.46 -2.90
N GLU A 375 -1.07 -3.02 -3.21
CA GLU A 375 -0.39 -2.87 -4.50
C GLU A 375 -0.96 -3.85 -5.53
N ILE A 376 -1.18 -5.10 -5.13
CA ILE A 376 -1.57 -6.20 -6.03
C ILE A 376 -3.08 -6.46 -6.09
N ASN A 377 -3.90 -5.92 -5.18
CA ASN A 377 -5.34 -6.18 -5.18
C ASN A 377 -6.03 -5.82 -6.52
N LYS A 378 -5.53 -4.77 -7.19
CA LYS A 378 -5.99 -4.33 -8.52
C LYS A 378 -5.66 -5.31 -9.66
N ASP A 379 -4.71 -6.22 -9.45
CA ASP A 379 -4.21 -7.16 -10.46
C ASP A 379 -4.92 -8.53 -10.41
N PHE A 380 -5.65 -8.85 -9.33
CA PHE A 380 -6.40 -10.11 -9.21
C PHE A 380 -7.39 -10.37 -10.37
N PRO A 381 -8.16 -9.38 -10.88
CA PRO A 381 -9.01 -9.59 -12.07
C PRO A 381 -8.25 -10.04 -13.33
N HIS A 382 -6.94 -9.74 -13.42
CA HIS A 382 -6.06 -10.11 -14.53
C HIS A 382 -5.21 -11.35 -14.22
N THR A 383 -5.40 -11.96 -13.05
CA THR A 383 -4.65 -13.14 -12.60
C THR A 383 -5.34 -14.42 -13.06
N ASP A 384 -4.58 -15.31 -13.74
CA ASP A 384 -5.11 -16.60 -14.20
C ASP A 384 -5.34 -17.56 -13.02
N ILE A 385 -4.34 -17.70 -12.14
CA ILE A 385 -4.43 -18.60 -10.98
C ILE A 385 -3.97 -17.88 -9.72
N SER A 386 -4.83 -17.87 -8.69
CA SER A 386 -4.44 -17.50 -7.33
C SER A 386 -4.25 -18.74 -6.47
N MET A 387 -3.06 -18.91 -5.91
CA MET A 387 -2.67 -20.02 -5.05
C MET A 387 -2.69 -19.58 -3.58
N ILE A 388 -3.68 -20.02 -2.82
CA ILE A 388 -3.86 -19.64 -1.41
C ILE A 388 -3.23 -20.73 -0.55
N ILE A 389 -2.07 -20.45 0.04
CA ILE A 389 -1.28 -21.46 0.77
C ILE A 389 -1.41 -21.22 2.27
N GLY A 390 -2.34 -21.94 2.90
CA GLY A 390 -2.52 -21.89 4.36
C GLY A 390 -3.04 -20.55 4.89
N ALA A 391 -3.74 -19.78 4.06
CA ALA A 391 -4.46 -18.58 4.47
C ALA A 391 -5.98 -18.85 4.53
N ASN A 392 -6.68 -18.12 5.41
CA ASN A 392 -8.14 -18.23 5.53
C ASN A 392 -8.80 -16.85 5.68
N ASP A 393 -8.67 -16.21 6.84
CA ASP A 393 -9.40 -14.96 7.13
C ASP A 393 -8.98 -13.81 6.20
N ILE A 394 -7.69 -13.73 5.85
CA ILE A 394 -7.13 -12.68 4.97
C ILE A 394 -7.57 -12.79 3.51
N VAL A 395 -8.26 -13.86 3.13
CA VAL A 395 -8.85 -14.08 1.79
C VAL A 395 -10.36 -14.27 1.88
N ASN A 396 -10.98 -13.99 3.03
CA ASN A 396 -12.39 -14.26 3.27
C ASN A 396 -13.27 -13.13 2.70
N PRO A 397 -14.13 -13.42 1.69
CA PRO A 397 -15.02 -12.42 1.09
C PRO A 397 -16.01 -11.80 2.09
N ASP A 398 -16.35 -12.49 3.18
CA ASP A 398 -17.28 -11.98 4.20
C ASP A 398 -16.81 -10.68 4.83
N ALA A 399 -15.50 -10.38 4.79
CA ALA A 399 -14.99 -9.10 5.24
C ALA A 399 -15.60 -7.91 4.45
N GLN A 400 -15.99 -8.13 3.19
CA GLN A 400 -16.61 -7.12 2.32
C GLN A 400 -18.11 -7.41 2.05
N GLU A 401 -18.48 -8.68 1.91
CA GLU A 401 -19.82 -9.12 1.48
C GLU A 401 -20.82 -9.22 2.65
N ASN A 402 -20.35 -9.37 3.90
CA ASN A 402 -21.21 -9.63 5.06
C ASN A 402 -20.96 -8.65 6.22
N PRO A 403 -21.81 -7.62 6.39
CA PRO A 403 -21.69 -6.64 7.49
C PRO A 403 -21.79 -7.23 8.90
N ASN A 404 -22.37 -8.42 9.04
CA ASN A 404 -22.53 -9.11 10.32
C ASN A 404 -21.35 -10.04 10.64
N SER A 405 -20.37 -10.15 9.74
CA SER A 405 -19.17 -10.95 9.95
C SER A 405 -18.29 -10.33 11.05
N PRO A 406 -17.69 -11.14 11.94
CA PRO A 406 -16.70 -10.64 12.92
C PRO A 406 -15.49 -9.94 12.29
N ILE A 407 -15.24 -10.16 10.99
CA ILE A 407 -14.17 -9.54 10.21
C ILE A 407 -14.68 -8.50 9.20
N ALA A 408 -15.93 -8.07 9.30
CA ALA A 408 -16.50 -7.04 8.42
C ALA A 408 -15.65 -5.77 8.44
N GLY A 409 -15.34 -5.23 7.26
CA GLY A 409 -14.48 -4.06 7.06
C GLY A 409 -12.98 -4.33 7.15
N MET A 410 -12.54 -5.57 7.44
CA MET A 410 -11.13 -5.93 7.35
C MET A 410 -10.68 -5.86 5.88
N PRO A 411 -9.58 -5.15 5.55
CA PRO A 411 -8.95 -5.29 4.24
C PRO A 411 -8.59 -6.76 4.01
N VAL A 412 -8.78 -7.26 2.79
CA VAL A 412 -8.52 -8.67 2.44
C VAL A 412 -7.92 -8.75 1.03
N CYS A 413 -7.18 -9.82 0.76
CA CYS A 413 -6.70 -10.13 -0.58
C CYS A 413 -7.88 -10.62 -1.42
N GLU A 414 -8.24 -9.88 -2.47
CA GLU A 414 -9.46 -10.11 -3.26
C GLU A 414 -9.32 -11.25 -4.28
N VAL A 415 -8.82 -12.40 -3.82
CA VAL A 415 -8.43 -13.55 -4.65
C VAL A 415 -9.60 -14.14 -5.44
N TRP A 416 -10.83 -13.95 -4.98
CA TRP A 416 -12.02 -14.43 -5.70
C TRP A 416 -12.25 -13.72 -7.04
N LYS A 417 -11.56 -12.60 -7.29
CA LYS A 417 -11.60 -11.88 -8.57
C LYS A 417 -10.75 -12.56 -9.66
N SER A 418 -9.88 -13.51 -9.30
CA SER A 418 -9.06 -14.27 -10.25
C SER A 418 -9.86 -15.28 -11.06
N LYS A 419 -9.33 -15.67 -12.24
CA LYS A 419 -10.02 -16.64 -13.12
C LYS A 419 -10.19 -18.00 -12.45
N MET A 420 -9.16 -18.46 -11.74
CA MET A 420 -9.20 -19.67 -10.92
C MET A 420 -8.51 -19.43 -9.60
N VAL A 421 -9.10 -19.97 -8.53
CA VAL A 421 -8.56 -19.92 -7.17
C VAL A 421 -8.30 -21.35 -6.71
N CYS A 422 -7.09 -21.63 -6.22
CA CYS A 422 -6.74 -22.92 -5.64
C CYS A 422 -6.34 -22.74 -4.19
N VAL A 423 -7.09 -23.35 -3.28
CA VAL A 423 -6.88 -23.24 -1.83
C VAL A 423 -6.22 -24.52 -1.31
N PHE A 424 -5.04 -24.37 -0.71
CA PHE A 424 -4.28 -25.45 -0.10
C PHE A 424 -4.54 -25.51 1.41
N LYS A 425 -5.25 -26.55 1.86
CA LYS A 425 -5.57 -26.77 3.28
C LYS A 425 -5.67 -28.25 3.63
N ARG A 426 -5.49 -28.61 4.90
CA ARG A 426 -5.58 -30.01 5.37
C ARG A 426 -7.00 -30.59 5.39
N GLY A 427 -8.03 -29.75 5.58
CA GLY A 427 -9.43 -30.20 5.70
C GLY A 427 -10.41 -29.04 5.91
N SER A 428 -11.60 -29.34 6.44
CA SER A 428 -12.75 -28.44 6.76
C SER A 428 -12.44 -27.12 7.49
N GLY A 429 -11.40 -27.11 8.32
CA GLY A 429 -11.26 -26.19 9.46
C GLY A 429 -11.37 -24.70 9.15
N THR A 430 -11.87 -23.97 10.15
CA THR A 430 -12.01 -22.50 10.18
C THR A 430 -10.66 -21.80 10.35
N GLY A 431 -10.65 -20.50 10.10
CA GLY A 431 -9.49 -19.63 10.28
C GLY A 431 -9.28 -19.24 11.73
N TYR A 432 -8.51 -18.19 11.96
CA TYR A 432 -8.30 -17.67 13.30
C TYR A 432 -9.57 -17.05 13.88
N ALA A 433 -10.34 -16.32 13.06
CA ALA A 433 -11.60 -15.71 13.47
C ALA A 433 -12.71 -16.74 13.81
N GLY A 434 -12.45 -18.03 13.64
CA GLY A 434 -13.41 -19.09 13.97
C GLY A 434 -14.62 -19.14 13.04
N ILE A 435 -14.56 -18.42 11.91
CA ILE A 435 -15.61 -18.36 10.90
C ILE A 435 -15.27 -19.27 9.72
N GLU A 436 -16.31 -19.76 9.07
CA GLU A 436 -16.17 -20.43 7.79
C GLU A 436 -15.92 -19.40 6.67
N ASN A 437 -15.43 -19.85 5.52
CA ASN A 437 -15.02 -18.96 4.43
C ASN A 437 -15.80 -19.27 3.15
N PRO A 438 -16.70 -18.36 2.71
CA PRO A 438 -17.48 -18.53 1.49
C PRO A 438 -16.64 -18.68 0.22
N LEU A 439 -15.37 -18.26 0.23
CA LEU A 439 -14.44 -18.50 -0.89
C LEU A 439 -14.40 -19.98 -1.28
N PHE A 440 -14.45 -20.89 -0.32
CA PHE A 440 -14.25 -22.33 -0.56
C PHE A 440 -15.38 -22.97 -1.39
N VAL A 441 -16.53 -22.31 -1.49
CA VAL A 441 -17.69 -22.78 -2.24
C VAL A 441 -17.96 -21.94 -3.50
N LYS A 442 -17.14 -20.92 -3.78
CA LYS A 442 -17.29 -20.13 -5.02
C LYS A 442 -16.96 -20.98 -6.25
N PRO A 443 -17.65 -20.77 -7.39
CA PRO A 443 -17.56 -21.66 -8.56
C PRO A 443 -16.18 -21.65 -9.24
N ASN A 444 -15.41 -20.56 -9.11
CA ASN A 444 -14.03 -20.45 -9.61
C ASN A 444 -12.98 -20.98 -8.61
N THR A 445 -13.40 -21.52 -7.46
CA THR A 445 -12.50 -22.03 -6.44
C THR A 445 -12.38 -23.55 -6.49
N ARG A 446 -11.16 -24.04 -6.30
CA ARG A 446 -10.83 -25.46 -6.18
C ARG A 446 -10.09 -25.71 -4.88
N MET A 447 -10.42 -26.83 -4.24
CA MET A 447 -9.85 -27.23 -2.96
C MET A 447 -8.77 -28.28 -3.17
N PHE A 448 -7.54 -27.97 -2.78
CA PHE A 448 -6.44 -28.91 -2.77
C PHE A 448 -6.19 -29.38 -1.33
N PHE A 449 -6.61 -30.61 -1.04
CA PHE A 449 -6.53 -31.17 0.31
C PHE A 449 -5.19 -31.85 0.57
N GLY A 450 -4.50 -31.42 1.62
CA GLY A 450 -3.23 -31.97 2.03
C GLY A 450 -2.46 -31.06 2.98
N SER A 451 -1.35 -31.57 3.52
CA SER A 451 -0.34 -30.69 4.15
C SER A 451 0.29 -29.81 3.07
N ALA A 452 0.57 -28.54 3.38
CA ALA A 452 1.08 -27.60 2.39
C ALA A 452 2.45 -28.05 1.84
N ASP A 453 3.35 -28.56 2.69
CA ASP A 453 4.66 -29.08 2.28
C ASP A 453 4.54 -30.19 1.23
N LYS A 454 3.71 -31.21 1.51
CA LYS A 454 3.51 -32.36 0.64
C LYS A 454 2.82 -31.94 -0.66
N SER A 455 1.79 -31.10 -0.57
CA SER A 455 1.02 -30.66 -1.74
C SER A 455 1.91 -29.90 -2.73
N ILE A 456 2.77 -29.01 -2.23
CA ILE A 456 3.69 -28.23 -3.08
C ILE A 456 4.80 -29.11 -3.65
N LYS A 457 5.34 -30.07 -2.87
CA LYS A 457 6.31 -31.06 -3.37
C LYS A 457 5.75 -31.97 -4.47
N ASP A 458 4.51 -32.44 -4.31
CA ASP A 458 3.84 -33.28 -5.30
C ASP A 458 3.66 -32.49 -6.63
N ILE A 459 3.25 -31.22 -6.54
CA ILE A 459 3.14 -30.30 -7.69
C ILE A 459 4.51 -30.07 -8.35
N LEU A 460 5.55 -29.80 -7.56
CA LEU A 460 6.91 -29.61 -8.04
C LEU A 460 7.43 -30.85 -8.77
N GLY A 461 7.18 -32.05 -8.24
CA GLY A 461 7.57 -33.31 -8.86
C GLY A 461 6.93 -33.50 -10.24
N GLU A 462 5.63 -33.25 -10.35
CA GLU A 462 4.91 -33.37 -11.64
C GLU A 462 5.29 -32.26 -12.64
N LEU A 463 5.52 -31.02 -12.18
CA LEU A 463 6.00 -29.93 -13.03
C LEU A 463 7.38 -30.23 -13.62
N LYS A 464 8.30 -30.74 -12.79
CA LYS A 464 9.64 -31.15 -13.25
C LYS A 464 9.57 -32.33 -14.22
N GLY A 465 8.66 -33.28 -13.99
CA GLY A 465 8.42 -34.41 -14.89
C GLY A 465 7.86 -34.00 -16.26
N LYS A 466 7.01 -32.97 -16.32
CA LYS A 466 6.51 -32.40 -17.59
C LYS A 466 7.51 -31.43 -18.26
N ALA A 467 8.52 -30.97 -17.54
CA ALA A 467 9.57 -30.09 -18.05
C ALA A 467 10.78 -30.83 -18.66
N GLY A 468 10.71 -32.15 -18.87
CA GLY A 468 11.83 -33.01 -19.27
C GLY A 468 12.56 -32.63 -20.58
N ASP A 469 13.88 -32.47 -20.44
CA ASP A 469 14.97 -32.64 -21.44
C ASP A 469 15.17 -31.64 -22.60
N ASN A 470 14.72 -30.39 -22.48
CA ASN A 470 15.11 -29.31 -23.43
C ASN A 470 15.29 -27.92 -22.78
N GLY A 471 15.60 -27.84 -21.49
CA GLY A 471 16.02 -26.58 -20.88
C GLY A 471 17.50 -26.32 -21.18
N PRO A 472 17.89 -25.26 -21.92
CA PRO A 472 19.30 -24.97 -22.13
C PRO A 472 19.99 -24.76 -20.77
N ALA A 473 21.14 -25.40 -20.61
CA ALA A 473 22.02 -25.24 -19.47
C ALA A 473 22.26 -23.74 -19.20
N VAL A 474 22.05 -23.35 -17.95
CA VAL A 474 22.30 -21.99 -17.45
C VAL A 474 23.77 -21.65 -17.72
N LYS A 475 24.03 -20.80 -18.72
CA LYS A 475 25.23 -19.97 -18.70
C LYS A 475 25.07 -18.99 -17.54
N GLU A 476 26.08 -18.94 -16.67
CA GLU A 476 26.19 -17.95 -15.60
C GLU A 476 25.86 -16.56 -16.15
N VAL A 477 24.78 -15.96 -15.66
CA VAL A 477 24.50 -14.55 -15.89
C VAL A 477 25.46 -13.76 -15.00
N LYS A 478 26.59 -13.37 -15.58
CA LYS A 478 27.36 -12.24 -15.06
C LYS A 478 26.44 -11.03 -15.05
N LYS A 479 26.52 -10.25 -13.96
CA LYS A 479 25.91 -8.93 -13.81
C LYS A 479 26.07 -8.12 -15.10
N GLU A 480 24.97 -7.89 -15.79
CA GLU A 480 24.87 -6.78 -16.74
C GLU A 480 23.94 -5.74 -16.12
N GLU A 481 24.51 -4.57 -15.91
CA GLU A 481 23.80 -3.33 -15.67
C GLU A 481 22.77 -3.14 -16.78
N VAL A 482 21.58 -2.62 -16.43
CA VAL A 482 20.54 -2.28 -17.40
C VAL A 482 21.04 -1.09 -18.23
N VAL A 483 21.77 -1.41 -19.28
CA VAL A 483 21.89 -0.64 -20.51
C VAL A 483 21.10 -1.44 -21.53
N GLU A 484 20.06 -0.85 -22.13
CA GLU A 484 19.26 -1.49 -23.19
C GLU A 484 20.22 -2.04 -24.27
N SER A 485 20.34 -3.37 -24.36
CA SER A 485 21.14 -4.00 -25.41
C SER A 485 20.34 -4.04 -26.72
N GLU A 486 20.77 -3.19 -27.65
CA GLU A 486 20.29 -3.13 -29.01
C GLU A 486 20.87 -4.29 -29.86
N ALA A 487 20.31 -5.50 -29.77
CA ALA A 487 20.43 -6.52 -30.81
C ALA A 487 19.40 -7.65 -30.60
N ASP A 488 18.36 -7.69 -31.44
CA ASP A 488 17.52 -8.88 -31.69
C ASP A 488 17.90 -9.33 -33.10
N ASP A 489 18.15 -10.62 -33.33
CA ASP A 489 18.88 -11.17 -34.49
C ASP A 489 18.18 -11.01 -35.86
N GLY A 490 17.13 -10.18 -35.95
CA GLY A 490 16.51 -9.76 -37.23
C GLY A 490 15.80 -10.86 -38.02
N VAL A 491 15.66 -12.07 -37.47
CA VAL A 491 14.97 -13.18 -38.15
C VAL A 491 13.46 -13.07 -37.96
N TYR A 492 12.76 -12.64 -39.01
CA TYR A 492 11.30 -12.55 -39.07
C TYR A 492 10.74 -13.62 -40.02
N PRO A 493 9.50 -14.10 -39.80
CA PRO A 493 8.83 -14.96 -40.77
C PRO A 493 8.67 -14.27 -42.13
N ASP A 494 8.59 -15.06 -43.20
CA ASP A 494 8.33 -14.55 -44.54
C ASP A 494 6.99 -13.77 -44.56
N PRO A 495 6.98 -12.56 -45.13
CA PRO A 495 5.82 -11.69 -45.06
C PRO A 495 4.66 -12.22 -45.93
N GLN A 496 3.47 -12.27 -45.34
CA GLN A 496 2.25 -12.74 -46.01
C GLN A 496 1.29 -11.61 -46.40
N MET A 497 1.39 -10.46 -45.72
CA MET A 497 0.61 -9.25 -45.98
C MET A 497 1.45 -8.01 -45.67
N ILE A 498 1.16 -6.90 -46.34
CA ILE A 498 1.91 -5.65 -46.20
C ILE A 498 1.06 -4.62 -45.44
N ILE A 499 1.59 -4.11 -44.33
CA ILE A 499 1.07 -2.96 -43.59
C ILE A 499 1.79 -1.70 -44.06
N GLY A 500 1.01 -0.70 -44.51
CA GLY A 500 1.49 0.63 -44.82
C GLY A 500 1.15 1.63 -43.72
N VAL A 501 2.14 2.43 -43.31
CA VAL A 501 1.99 3.54 -42.36
C VAL A 501 2.39 4.83 -43.05
N PRO A 502 1.42 5.59 -43.58
CA PRO A 502 1.68 6.89 -44.18
C PRO A 502 1.92 7.97 -43.10
N LYS A 503 2.56 9.05 -43.50
CA LYS A 503 2.75 10.27 -42.69
C LYS A 503 1.40 10.94 -42.46
N GLU A 504 1.22 11.56 -41.30
CA GLU A 504 0.03 12.36 -41.03
C GLU A 504 0.14 13.75 -41.67
N VAL A 505 -0.93 14.19 -42.33
CA VAL A 505 -0.97 15.45 -43.08
C VAL A 505 -1.84 16.52 -42.41
N LEU A 506 -2.61 16.14 -41.39
CA LEU A 506 -3.43 17.08 -40.64
C LEU A 506 -2.53 18.01 -39.81
N GLN A 507 -2.78 19.31 -39.89
CA GLN A 507 -2.03 20.30 -39.12
C GLN A 507 -2.11 20.01 -37.62
N GLY A 508 -0.95 20.00 -36.95
CA GLY A 508 -0.85 19.74 -35.51
C GLY A 508 -0.91 18.26 -35.11
N GLU A 509 -1.15 17.33 -36.04
CA GLU A 509 -1.03 15.89 -35.77
C GLU A 509 0.45 15.48 -35.85
N ARG A 510 1.02 15.13 -34.70
CA ARG A 510 2.43 14.72 -34.56
C ARG A 510 2.58 13.23 -34.32
N ARG A 511 1.48 12.50 -34.08
CA ARG A 511 1.51 11.06 -33.82
C ARG A 511 1.73 10.27 -35.11
N VAL A 512 2.15 9.03 -34.93
CA VAL A 512 2.31 8.03 -35.99
C VAL A 512 1.61 6.73 -35.59
N ALA A 513 1.11 5.97 -36.56
CA ALA A 513 0.30 4.78 -36.27
C ALA A 513 1.12 3.59 -35.72
N ILE A 514 2.39 3.47 -36.11
CA ILE A 514 3.32 2.46 -35.60
C ILE A 514 4.60 3.16 -35.15
N THR A 515 5.12 2.82 -33.98
CA THR A 515 6.43 3.26 -33.47
C THR A 515 7.53 2.24 -33.81
N PRO A 516 8.82 2.65 -33.80
CA PRO A 516 9.93 1.73 -34.09
C PRO A 516 9.93 0.48 -33.20
N LYS A 517 9.71 0.65 -31.89
CA LYS A 517 9.64 -0.46 -30.92
C LYS A 517 8.54 -1.46 -31.25
N MET A 518 7.42 -0.99 -31.80
CA MET A 518 6.27 -1.83 -32.15
C MET A 518 6.43 -2.58 -33.47
N VAL A 519 7.28 -2.11 -34.39
CA VAL A 519 7.55 -2.79 -35.69
C VAL A 519 7.86 -4.27 -35.49
N ARG A 520 8.66 -4.62 -34.48
CA ARG A 520 9.02 -6.00 -34.14
C ARG A 520 7.79 -6.89 -33.93
N LYS A 521 6.76 -6.41 -33.22
CA LYS A 521 5.54 -7.19 -32.93
C LYS A 521 4.75 -7.46 -34.22
N PHE A 522 4.62 -6.45 -35.09
CA PHE A 522 3.97 -6.62 -36.38
C PHE A 522 4.74 -7.57 -37.30
N ARG A 523 6.07 -7.44 -37.38
CA ARG A 523 6.94 -8.34 -38.15
C ARG A 523 6.86 -9.79 -37.65
N LYS A 524 6.88 -10.01 -36.32
CA LYS A 524 6.71 -11.35 -35.72
C LYS A 524 5.32 -11.95 -35.98
N SER A 525 4.31 -11.12 -36.25
CA SER A 525 2.95 -11.55 -36.60
C SER A 525 2.78 -11.89 -38.09
N GLY A 526 3.87 -11.89 -38.88
CA GLY A 526 3.89 -12.26 -40.30
C GLY A 526 3.63 -11.11 -41.28
N PHE A 527 3.53 -9.87 -40.79
CA PHE A 527 3.36 -8.70 -41.65
C PHE A 527 4.71 -8.17 -42.13
N GLU A 528 4.75 -7.67 -43.36
CA GLU A 528 5.75 -6.69 -43.76
C GLU A 528 5.27 -5.30 -43.34
N VAL A 529 6.16 -4.48 -42.80
CA VAL A 529 5.83 -3.11 -42.40
C VAL A 529 6.57 -2.14 -43.32
N ILE A 530 5.81 -1.36 -44.09
CA ILE A 530 6.34 -0.27 -44.91
C ILE A 530 5.92 1.08 -44.30
N ILE A 531 6.90 1.93 -44.03
CA ILE A 531 6.69 3.24 -43.41
C ILE A 531 7.00 4.31 -44.45
N GLU A 532 6.18 5.35 -44.52
CA GLU A 532 6.48 6.52 -45.33
C GLU A 532 7.68 7.29 -44.76
N LYS A 533 8.58 7.73 -45.64
CA LYS A 533 9.75 8.53 -45.26
C LYS A 533 9.32 9.74 -44.41
N GLY A 534 9.90 9.87 -43.21
CA GLY A 534 9.63 10.96 -42.28
C GLY A 534 8.31 10.86 -41.52
N ALA A 535 7.58 9.74 -41.59
CA ALA A 535 6.29 9.59 -40.89
C ALA A 535 6.39 9.71 -39.36
N GLY A 536 7.52 9.29 -38.79
CA GLY A 536 7.76 9.32 -37.33
C GLY A 536 8.43 10.58 -36.80
N GLU A 537 8.93 11.48 -37.66
CA GLU A 537 9.82 12.58 -37.24
C GLU A 537 9.15 13.52 -36.23
N ALA A 538 7.88 13.86 -36.44
CA ALA A 538 7.12 14.71 -35.53
C ALA A 538 6.86 14.07 -34.16
N ALA A 539 6.89 12.73 -34.08
CA ALA A 539 6.82 11.96 -32.85
C ALA A 539 8.20 11.68 -32.23
N GLY A 540 9.29 12.17 -32.83
CA GLY A 540 10.66 11.95 -32.37
C GLY A 540 11.25 10.60 -32.79
N PHE A 541 10.69 9.94 -33.80
CA PHE A 541 11.20 8.66 -34.31
C PHE A 541 11.83 8.83 -35.69
N TRP A 542 13.09 8.43 -35.82
CA TRP A 542 13.85 8.57 -37.06
C TRP A 542 13.63 7.36 -37.97
N ASP A 543 13.67 7.58 -39.29
CA ASP A 543 13.52 6.52 -40.30
C ASP A 543 14.50 5.35 -40.09
N SER A 544 15.73 5.64 -39.68
CA SER A 544 16.77 4.65 -39.38
C SER A 544 16.38 3.71 -38.21
N GLU A 545 15.59 4.18 -37.24
CA GLU A 545 15.11 3.34 -36.15
C GLU A 545 14.08 2.33 -36.64
N TYR A 546 13.21 2.72 -37.56
CA TYR A 546 12.25 1.79 -38.18
C TYR A 546 12.96 0.69 -38.97
N GLU A 547 13.98 1.05 -39.75
CA GLU A 547 14.78 0.09 -40.53
C GLU A 547 15.50 -0.92 -39.63
N LYS A 548 16.08 -0.45 -38.52
CA LYS A 548 16.71 -1.29 -37.50
C LYS A 548 15.78 -2.37 -36.96
N TYR A 549 14.49 -2.07 -36.85
CA TYR A 549 13.48 -3.01 -36.36
C TYR A 549 12.77 -3.80 -37.47
N GLY A 550 13.27 -3.73 -38.71
CA GLY A 550 12.81 -4.57 -39.82
C GLY A 550 11.65 -3.98 -40.63
N ALA A 551 11.36 -2.69 -40.50
CA ALA A 551 10.48 -2.00 -41.45
C ALA A 551 11.25 -1.57 -42.71
N LYS A 552 10.53 -1.27 -43.80
CA LYS A 552 11.11 -0.68 -45.01
C LYS A 552 10.58 0.73 -45.22
N ILE A 553 11.48 1.69 -45.36
CA ILE A 553 11.12 3.06 -45.67
C ILE A 553 10.78 3.18 -47.16
N ASN A 554 9.68 3.85 -47.49
CA ASN A 554 9.22 4.05 -48.85
C ASN A 554 8.71 5.49 -49.08
N ARG A 555 8.60 5.85 -50.35
CA ARG A 555 7.92 7.08 -50.78
C ARG A 555 6.40 6.94 -50.58
N THR A 556 5.72 8.06 -50.33
CA THR A 556 4.29 8.16 -50.06
C THR A 556 3.45 7.33 -51.03
N ASP A 557 3.61 7.52 -52.34
CA ASP A 557 2.85 6.83 -53.39
C ASP A 557 2.98 5.30 -53.31
N ARG A 558 4.18 4.81 -52.95
CA ARG A 558 4.44 3.38 -52.83
C ARG A 558 3.85 2.78 -51.57
N VAL A 559 3.78 3.52 -50.46
CA VAL A 559 3.16 3.06 -49.21
C VAL A 559 1.69 2.76 -49.46
N TRP A 560 0.97 3.69 -50.08
CA TRP A 560 -0.46 3.52 -50.38
C TRP A 560 -0.72 2.41 -51.42
N ARG A 561 0.07 2.35 -52.50
CA ARG A 561 -0.17 1.39 -53.60
C ARG A 561 0.20 -0.06 -53.30
N LYS A 562 1.17 -0.30 -52.40
CA LYS A 562 1.65 -1.66 -52.09
C LYS A 562 0.99 -2.29 -50.86
N ALA A 563 0.43 -1.49 -49.96
CA ALA A 563 -0.11 -2.00 -48.71
C ALA A 563 -1.42 -2.76 -48.92
N ASP A 564 -1.54 -3.93 -48.27
CA ASP A 564 -2.81 -4.60 -48.08
C ASP A 564 -3.64 -3.93 -46.98
N ILE A 565 -2.96 -3.42 -45.95
CA ILE A 565 -3.56 -2.79 -44.77
C ILE A 565 -2.94 -1.41 -44.58
N ILE A 566 -3.76 -0.35 -44.47
CA ILE A 566 -3.30 0.98 -44.07
C ILE A 566 -3.68 1.25 -42.62
N LEU A 567 -2.69 1.62 -41.83
CA LEU A 567 -2.88 2.10 -40.46
C LEU A 567 -2.57 3.59 -40.41
N LYS A 568 -3.57 4.40 -40.09
CA LYS A 568 -3.43 5.84 -39.82
C LYS A 568 -4.02 6.19 -38.46
N VAL A 569 -3.61 7.33 -37.94
CA VAL A 569 -4.25 7.95 -36.78
C VAL A 569 -5.54 8.64 -37.22
N ARG A 570 -5.44 9.58 -38.18
CA ARG A 570 -6.61 10.33 -38.69
C ARG A 570 -7.10 9.76 -40.02
N LYS A 571 -8.37 9.98 -40.35
CA LYS A 571 -8.92 9.57 -41.65
C LYS A 571 -8.17 10.23 -42.82
N PRO A 572 -8.04 9.54 -43.98
CA PRO A 572 -7.39 10.10 -45.16
C PRO A 572 -7.94 11.47 -45.57
N SER A 573 -7.06 12.42 -45.87
CA SER A 573 -7.44 13.80 -46.21
C SER A 573 -6.64 14.36 -47.39
N PHE A 574 -6.79 15.64 -47.72
CA PHE A 574 -6.05 16.26 -48.81
C PHE A 574 -4.56 16.36 -48.45
N ASN A 575 -3.69 15.76 -49.27
CA ASN A 575 -2.25 15.83 -49.09
C ASN A 575 -1.66 16.92 -49.98
N ALA A 576 -1.23 18.02 -49.36
CA ALA A 576 -0.65 19.16 -50.06
C ALA A 576 0.67 18.83 -50.78
N GLU A 577 1.47 17.89 -50.27
CA GLU A 577 2.73 17.46 -50.90
C GLU A 577 2.47 16.68 -52.19
N LEU A 578 1.37 15.94 -52.28
CA LEU A 578 0.98 15.17 -53.47
C LEU A 578 -0.02 15.88 -54.38
N ASN A 579 -0.57 17.02 -53.94
CA ASN A 579 -1.65 17.76 -54.62
C ASN A 579 -2.84 16.87 -55.04
N GLN A 580 -3.21 15.91 -54.19
CA GLN A 580 -4.33 14.98 -54.39
C GLN A 580 -4.86 14.49 -53.04
N ASN A 581 -6.06 13.89 -53.01
CA ASN A 581 -6.59 13.35 -51.76
C ASN A 581 -6.00 11.96 -51.49
N GLU A 582 -5.62 11.68 -50.24
CA GLU A 582 -5.12 10.36 -49.83
C GLU A 582 -6.14 9.24 -50.11
N GLN A 583 -7.43 9.55 -50.02
CA GLN A 583 -8.53 8.62 -50.32
C GLN A 583 -8.54 8.14 -51.78
N ASP A 584 -7.88 8.85 -52.70
CA ASP A 584 -7.75 8.47 -54.10
C ASP A 584 -6.74 7.31 -54.29
N LEU A 585 -5.93 7.00 -53.27
CA LEU A 585 -4.80 6.05 -53.34
C LEU A 585 -5.11 4.66 -52.74
N LEU A 586 -6.39 4.35 -52.47
CA LEU A 586 -6.82 3.13 -51.76
C LEU A 586 -7.11 1.92 -52.67
N GLU A 587 -6.76 1.97 -53.97
CA GLU A 587 -7.14 0.96 -54.97
C GLU A 587 -6.80 -0.49 -54.59
N ASN A 588 -5.64 -0.73 -53.95
CA ASN A 588 -5.17 -2.06 -53.58
C ASN A 588 -5.38 -2.42 -52.10
N VAL A 589 -5.94 -1.48 -51.31
CA VAL A 589 -6.04 -1.61 -49.86
C VAL A 589 -7.27 -2.45 -49.51
N LYS A 590 -7.06 -3.51 -48.73
CA LYS A 590 -8.12 -4.40 -48.23
C LYS A 590 -8.72 -3.89 -46.93
N LEU A 591 -7.89 -3.32 -46.05
CA LEU A 591 -8.31 -2.81 -44.74
C LEU A 591 -7.70 -1.42 -44.46
N LEU A 592 -8.54 -0.45 -44.17
CA LEU A 592 -8.15 0.85 -43.62
C LEU A 592 -8.54 0.91 -42.14
N VAL A 593 -7.59 1.21 -41.27
CA VAL A 593 -7.81 1.41 -39.83
C VAL A 593 -7.37 2.80 -39.42
N CYS A 594 -8.30 3.60 -38.87
CA CYS A 594 -8.05 4.94 -38.35
C CYS A 594 -9.22 5.43 -37.49
N TYR A 595 -9.13 6.65 -36.96
CA TYR A 595 -10.31 7.36 -36.46
C TYR A 595 -11.13 7.93 -37.62
N VAL A 596 -12.42 7.56 -37.68
CA VAL A 596 -13.34 7.89 -38.78
C VAL A 596 -14.46 8.81 -38.32
N TYR A 597 -15.01 8.60 -37.13
CA TYR A 597 -16.14 9.36 -36.57
C TYR A 597 -17.40 9.32 -37.47
N PRO A 598 -17.96 8.13 -37.76
CA PRO A 598 -19.07 7.96 -38.70
C PRO A 598 -20.38 8.62 -38.23
N ALA A 599 -20.54 8.88 -36.94
CA ALA A 599 -21.70 9.61 -36.42
C ALA A 599 -21.71 11.08 -36.86
N GLN A 600 -20.53 11.66 -37.13
CA GLN A 600 -20.35 13.04 -37.56
C GLN A 600 -20.33 13.16 -39.09
N ASP A 601 -19.75 12.17 -39.78
CA ASP A 601 -19.54 12.22 -41.23
C ASP A 601 -19.72 10.85 -41.89
N LEU A 602 -20.95 10.36 -41.88
CA LEU A 602 -21.31 9.09 -42.53
C LEU A 602 -21.16 9.16 -44.06
N SER A 603 -21.37 10.36 -44.64
CA SER A 603 -21.19 10.62 -46.07
C SER A 603 -19.79 10.27 -46.56
N TYR A 604 -18.76 10.57 -45.77
CA TYR A 604 -17.39 10.21 -46.09
C TYR A 604 -17.22 8.68 -46.21
N VAL A 605 -17.78 7.93 -45.27
CA VAL A 605 -17.71 6.45 -45.27
C VAL A 605 -18.45 5.87 -46.47
N ASP A 606 -19.67 6.36 -46.75
CA ASP A 606 -20.49 5.91 -47.87
C ASP A 606 -19.84 6.17 -49.24
N ASN A 607 -19.28 7.36 -49.43
CA ASN A 607 -18.57 7.71 -50.66
C ASN A 607 -17.35 6.80 -50.89
N LEU A 608 -16.60 6.49 -49.82
CA LEU A 608 -15.40 5.67 -49.92
C LEU A 608 -15.74 4.19 -50.17
N ALA A 609 -16.77 3.68 -49.50
CA ALA A 609 -17.27 2.32 -49.68
C ALA A 609 -17.76 2.09 -51.12
N LYS A 610 -18.57 3.00 -51.68
CA LYS A 610 -19.06 2.91 -53.07
C LYS A 610 -17.94 2.95 -54.09
N ARG A 611 -16.89 3.73 -53.83
CA ARG A 611 -15.75 3.88 -54.74
C ARG A 611 -14.83 2.66 -54.76
N TYR A 612 -14.67 1.97 -53.63
CA TYR A 612 -13.75 0.83 -53.50
C TYR A 612 -14.48 -0.42 -52.99
N PRO A 613 -15.03 -1.26 -53.90
CA PRO A 613 -15.82 -2.45 -53.53
C PRO A 613 -15.07 -3.53 -52.74
N LYS A 614 -13.74 -3.48 -52.68
CA LYS A 614 -12.91 -4.44 -51.95
C LYS A 614 -12.40 -3.90 -50.61
N LEU A 615 -12.67 -2.63 -50.31
CA LEU A 615 -12.16 -1.96 -49.11
C LEU A 615 -13.06 -2.28 -47.90
N THR A 616 -12.41 -2.61 -46.79
CA THR A 616 -13.01 -2.64 -45.46
C THR A 616 -12.47 -1.46 -44.65
N ILE A 617 -13.33 -0.78 -43.90
CA ILE A 617 -12.97 0.34 -43.04
C ILE A 617 -13.30 -0.02 -41.60
N ALA A 618 -12.28 -0.10 -40.75
CA ALA A 618 -12.42 -0.30 -39.31
C ALA A 618 -12.12 1.00 -38.56
N ALA A 619 -13.10 1.49 -37.80
CA ALA A 619 -13.01 2.74 -37.07
C ALA A 619 -12.59 2.51 -35.61
N MET A 620 -11.44 3.07 -35.23
CA MET A 620 -10.89 2.95 -33.86
C MET A 620 -11.71 3.70 -32.81
N ASP A 621 -12.52 4.68 -33.22
CA ASP A 621 -13.50 5.39 -32.40
C ASP A 621 -14.79 4.58 -32.15
N CYS A 622 -15.01 3.50 -32.90
CA CYS A 622 -16.20 2.64 -32.79
C CYS A 622 -15.93 1.34 -32.01
N VAL A 623 -14.80 1.25 -31.29
CA VAL A 623 -14.51 0.12 -30.40
C VAL A 623 -15.62 -0.01 -29.35
N PRO A 624 -16.30 -1.16 -29.23
CA PRO A 624 -17.34 -1.32 -28.23
C PRO A 624 -16.73 -1.36 -26.82
N ARG A 625 -17.39 -0.73 -25.84
CA ARG A 625 -16.95 -0.72 -24.44
C ARG A 625 -17.37 -2.00 -23.71
N ILE A 626 -16.87 -3.14 -24.18
CA ILE A 626 -17.03 -4.46 -23.55
C ILE A 626 -15.69 -4.97 -23.03
N THR A 627 -15.69 -5.85 -22.03
CA THR A 627 -14.47 -6.31 -21.34
C THR A 627 -13.39 -6.85 -22.28
N ARG A 628 -13.75 -7.65 -23.28
CA ARG A 628 -12.80 -8.22 -24.27
C ARG A 628 -12.13 -7.14 -25.14
N ALA A 629 -12.81 -6.01 -25.35
CA ALA A 629 -12.39 -4.94 -26.25
C ALA A 629 -11.55 -3.84 -25.59
N GLN A 630 -11.36 -3.88 -24.26
CA GLN A 630 -10.62 -2.83 -23.52
C GLN A 630 -9.19 -2.62 -24.03
N LYS A 631 -8.48 -3.69 -24.43
CA LYS A 631 -7.13 -3.64 -25.03
C LYS A 631 -7.08 -2.97 -26.41
N LEU A 632 -8.24 -2.78 -27.05
CA LEU A 632 -8.38 -2.10 -28.34
C LEU A 632 -8.89 -0.66 -28.17
N ASP A 633 -9.32 -0.27 -26.96
CA ASP A 633 -9.95 1.01 -26.69
C ASP A 633 -8.92 2.15 -26.72
N SER A 634 -8.73 2.64 -27.94
CA SER A 634 -7.83 3.74 -28.24
C SER A 634 -8.34 5.07 -27.69
N LEU A 635 -9.66 5.29 -27.60
CA LEU A 635 -10.21 6.51 -27.01
C LEU A 635 -9.89 6.60 -25.52
N SER A 636 -9.98 5.51 -24.79
CA SER A 636 -9.57 5.46 -23.37
C SER A 636 -8.07 5.71 -23.21
N SER A 637 -7.24 5.14 -24.09
CA SER A 637 -5.79 5.38 -24.10
C SER A 637 -5.46 6.86 -24.33
N MET A 638 -6.06 7.47 -25.34
CA MET A 638 -5.85 8.87 -25.68
C MET A 638 -6.43 9.81 -24.60
N ALA A 639 -7.58 9.47 -24.01
CA ALA A 639 -8.19 10.24 -22.93
C ALA A 639 -7.31 10.27 -21.68
N ASN A 640 -6.68 9.16 -21.32
CA ASN A 640 -5.74 9.10 -20.20
C ASN A 640 -4.55 10.05 -20.42
N VAL A 641 -3.90 9.95 -21.59
CA VAL A 641 -2.79 10.85 -21.96
C VAL A 641 -3.24 12.31 -22.00
N ALA A 642 -4.42 12.59 -22.52
CA ALA A 642 -4.99 13.95 -22.56
C ALA A 642 -5.21 14.49 -21.13
N GLY A 643 -5.69 13.67 -20.20
CA GLY A 643 -5.89 14.05 -18.81
C GLY A 643 -4.58 14.41 -18.11
N TYR A 644 -3.53 13.62 -18.31
CA TYR A 644 -2.17 13.98 -17.87
C TYR A 644 -1.70 15.29 -18.51
N ARG A 645 -1.81 15.41 -19.84
CA ARG A 645 -1.30 16.58 -20.55
C ARG A 645 -2.03 17.85 -20.13
N ALA A 646 -3.34 17.77 -19.89
CA ALA A 646 -4.13 18.89 -19.38
C ALA A 646 -3.59 19.43 -18.05
N VAL A 647 -3.20 18.55 -17.12
CA VAL A 647 -2.57 18.95 -15.85
C VAL A 647 -1.22 19.63 -16.09
N VAL A 648 -0.39 19.08 -16.99
CA VAL A 648 0.90 19.68 -17.34
C VAL A 648 0.74 21.06 -17.98
N GLU A 649 -0.19 21.22 -18.93
CA GLU A 649 -0.47 22.51 -19.56
C GLU A 649 -1.01 23.53 -18.55
N ALA A 650 -1.86 23.09 -17.61
CA ALA A 650 -2.35 23.95 -16.55
C ALA A 650 -1.20 24.51 -15.70
N PHE A 651 -0.29 23.64 -15.23
CA PHE A 651 0.85 24.06 -14.38
C PHE A 651 2.00 24.71 -15.15
N ASN A 652 2.05 24.57 -16.48
CA ASN A 652 2.98 25.34 -17.31
C ASN A 652 2.62 26.83 -17.33
N ILE A 653 1.32 27.15 -17.24
CA ILE A 653 0.82 28.53 -17.23
C ILE A 653 0.62 29.03 -15.78
N PHE A 654 0.12 28.18 -14.90
CA PHE A 654 -0.21 28.55 -13.53
C PHE A 654 1.04 28.81 -12.68
N GLN A 655 1.14 30.02 -12.14
CA GLN A 655 2.37 30.54 -11.54
C GLN A 655 2.56 30.22 -10.04
N LYS A 656 1.85 29.23 -9.49
CA LYS A 656 2.04 28.79 -8.10
C LYS A 656 2.37 27.31 -8.03
N CYS A 657 3.10 26.95 -6.97
CA CYS A 657 3.45 25.57 -6.72
C CYS A 657 2.20 24.71 -6.47
N PRO A 658 2.13 23.48 -7.01
CA PRO A 658 1.00 22.60 -6.82
C PRO A 658 0.86 22.12 -5.36
N LYS A 659 1.99 21.80 -4.72
CA LYS A 659 2.07 21.30 -3.35
C LYS A 659 2.24 22.45 -2.35
N ALA A 660 1.64 22.29 -1.17
CA ALA A 660 1.86 23.17 -0.04
C ALA A 660 3.34 23.18 0.37
N GLN A 661 3.87 24.37 0.65
CA GLN A 661 5.26 24.54 1.10
C GLN A 661 5.29 25.33 2.40
N ILE A 662 6.17 24.93 3.30
CA ILE A 662 6.51 25.69 4.51
C ILE A 662 7.96 26.10 4.33
N THR A 663 8.20 27.41 4.28
CA THR A 663 9.53 28.00 4.13
C THR A 663 9.77 29.03 5.23
N ALA A 664 11.02 29.47 5.39
CA ALA A 664 11.34 30.59 6.27
C ALA A 664 10.58 31.87 5.90
N ALA A 665 10.21 32.03 4.62
CA ALA A 665 9.43 33.17 4.12
C ALA A 665 7.90 33.01 4.32
N GLY A 666 7.45 31.92 4.94
CA GLY A 666 6.05 31.66 5.26
C GLY A 666 5.47 30.41 4.61
N LYS A 667 4.17 30.23 4.80
CA LYS A 667 3.38 29.08 4.33
C LYS A 667 2.69 29.42 3.01
N LEU A 668 2.97 28.62 1.98
CA LEU A 668 2.29 28.68 0.69
C LEU A 668 1.24 27.57 0.62
N PRO A 669 -0.05 27.89 0.38
CA PRO A 669 -1.09 26.88 0.26
C PRO A 669 -0.94 26.06 -1.03
N PRO A 670 -1.46 24.81 -1.07
CA PRO A 670 -1.48 24.02 -2.29
C PRO A 670 -2.47 24.59 -3.30
N ALA A 671 -2.26 24.28 -4.58
CA ALA A 671 -3.19 24.64 -5.65
C ALA A 671 -4.53 23.90 -5.49
N LYS A 672 -5.63 24.61 -5.71
CA LYS A 672 -6.99 24.04 -5.72
C LYS A 672 -7.44 23.79 -7.15
N VAL A 673 -7.75 22.54 -7.47
CA VAL A 673 -8.15 22.11 -8.81
C VAL A 673 -9.59 21.61 -8.78
N PHE A 674 -10.41 22.08 -9.71
CA PHE A 674 -11.77 21.58 -9.90
C PHE A 674 -11.90 20.86 -11.23
N ILE A 675 -12.36 19.62 -11.20
CA ILE A 675 -12.47 18.75 -12.37
C ILE A 675 -13.93 18.46 -12.65
N ILE A 676 -14.38 18.80 -13.87
CA ILE A 676 -15.76 18.63 -14.32
C ILE A 676 -15.80 17.52 -15.37
N GLY A 677 -16.42 16.41 -15.00
CA GLY A 677 -16.43 15.14 -15.72
C GLY A 677 -15.37 14.18 -15.17
N CYS A 678 -15.81 13.02 -14.70
CA CYS A 678 -14.98 11.95 -14.14
C CYS A 678 -15.00 10.72 -15.06
N GLY A 679 -14.82 10.96 -16.36
CA GLY A 679 -14.46 9.91 -17.33
C GLY A 679 -12.98 9.53 -17.22
N VAL A 680 -12.45 8.77 -18.18
CA VAL A 680 -11.03 8.34 -18.18
C VAL A 680 -10.07 9.53 -18.11
N ALA A 681 -10.32 10.59 -18.89
CA ALA A 681 -9.53 11.82 -18.85
C ALA A 681 -9.61 12.54 -17.50
N GLY A 682 -10.82 12.67 -16.94
CA GLY A 682 -11.04 13.32 -15.66
C GLY A 682 -10.38 12.56 -14.49
N LEU A 683 -10.52 11.24 -14.45
CA LEU A 683 -9.88 10.39 -13.45
C LEU A 683 -8.36 10.42 -13.56
N ALA A 684 -7.81 10.42 -14.77
CA ALA A 684 -6.37 10.63 -14.98
C ALA A 684 -5.93 11.99 -14.41
N ALA A 685 -6.64 13.07 -14.77
CA ALA A 685 -6.35 14.41 -14.24
C ALA A 685 -6.43 14.47 -12.70
N ILE A 686 -7.43 13.83 -12.08
CA ILE A 686 -7.54 13.70 -10.61
C ILE A 686 -6.28 13.04 -10.05
N GLY A 687 -5.90 11.86 -10.55
CA GLY A 687 -4.74 11.12 -10.06
C GLY A 687 -3.45 11.93 -10.16
N TYR A 688 -3.21 12.59 -11.28
CA TYR A 688 -2.00 13.40 -11.47
C TYR A 688 -1.99 14.67 -10.60
N CYS A 689 -3.11 15.38 -10.47
CA CYS A 689 -3.20 16.54 -9.58
C CYS A 689 -2.96 16.15 -8.10
N ARG A 690 -3.50 14.99 -7.67
CA ARG A 690 -3.28 14.49 -6.30
C ARG A 690 -1.82 14.11 -6.06
N ASN A 691 -1.17 13.46 -7.04
CA ASN A 691 0.26 13.16 -6.99
C ASN A 691 1.13 14.44 -6.96
N PHE A 692 0.69 15.51 -7.61
CA PHE A 692 1.35 16.83 -7.56
C PHE A 692 1.15 17.54 -6.21
N GLY A 693 0.30 17.02 -5.32
CA GLY A 693 0.04 17.59 -4.00
C GLY A 693 -1.09 18.62 -3.98
N CYS A 694 -1.94 18.65 -5.01
CA CYS A 694 -3.07 19.57 -5.12
C CYS A 694 -4.24 19.12 -4.23
N ILE A 695 -5.11 20.08 -3.90
CA ILE A 695 -6.46 19.79 -3.38
C ILE A 695 -7.38 19.69 -4.60
N VAL A 696 -8.06 18.57 -4.77
CA VAL A 696 -8.87 18.29 -5.96
C VAL A 696 -10.33 18.14 -5.55
N LYS A 697 -11.20 18.93 -6.17
CA LYS A 697 -12.65 18.71 -6.16
C LYS A 697 -13.09 18.16 -7.51
N ALA A 698 -14.07 17.27 -7.52
CA ALA A 698 -14.53 16.62 -8.74
C ALA A 698 -16.06 16.60 -8.82
N PHE A 699 -16.61 16.71 -10.03
CA PHE A 699 -18.04 16.63 -10.30
C PHE A 699 -18.32 15.77 -11.53
N ASP A 700 -19.32 14.89 -11.45
CA ASP A 700 -19.87 14.14 -12.58
C ASP A 700 -21.37 13.91 -12.36
N THR A 701 -22.16 13.84 -13.43
CA THR A 701 -23.60 13.58 -13.36
C THR A 701 -23.92 12.10 -13.05
N ARG A 702 -22.93 11.20 -13.16
CA ARG A 702 -23.09 9.77 -12.93
C ARG A 702 -22.65 9.43 -11.50
N SER A 703 -23.55 8.81 -10.75
CA SER A 703 -23.28 8.30 -9.39
C SER A 703 -22.08 7.35 -9.33
N ALA A 704 -21.93 6.46 -10.32
CA ALA A 704 -20.80 5.52 -10.39
C ALA A 704 -19.42 6.18 -10.48
N ALA A 705 -19.35 7.43 -10.96
CA ALA A 705 -18.09 8.15 -11.07
C ALA A 705 -17.62 8.76 -9.74
N ARG A 706 -18.52 8.85 -8.74
CA ARG A 706 -18.23 9.34 -7.39
C ARG A 706 -17.20 8.47 -6.69
N GLU A 707 -17.49 7.17 -6.57
CA GLU A 707 -16.60 6.22 -5.89
C GLU A 707 -15.21 6.20 -6.55
N GLN A 708 -15.16 6.30 -7.87
CA GLN A 708 -13.91 6.36 -8.63
C GLN A 708 -13.10 7.62 -8.31
N ALA A 709 -13.74 8.80 -8.29
CA ALA A 709 -13.07 10.06 -7.96
C ALA A 709 -12.58 10.10 -6.50
N GLU A 710 -13.41 9.63 -5.55
CA GLU A 710 -13.08 9.58 -4.12
C GLU A 710 -11.95 8.58 -3.84
N SER A 711 -11.91 7.44 -4.55
CA SER A 711 -10.83 6.44 -4.41
C SER A 711 -9.45 6.99 -4.81
N LEU A 712 -9.42 7.99 -5.71
CA LEU A 712 -8.21 8.69 -6.11
C LEU A 712 -7.90 9.89 -5.20
N GLY A 713 -8.73 10.15 -4.18
CA GLY A 713 -8.54 11.18 -3.17
C GLY A 713 -9.06 12.57 -3.55
N ALA A 714 -9.96 12.68 -4.52
CA ALA A 714 -10.70 13.91 -4.77
C ALA A 714 -11.93 14.02 -3.85
N GLU A 715 -12.31 15.25 -3.50
CA GLU A 715 -13.60 15.54 -2.87
C GLU A 715 -14.68 15.60 -3.96
N PHE A 716 -15.61 14.64 -3.97
CA PHE A 716 -16.71 14.63 -4.93
C PHE A 716 -17.81 15.58 -4.48
N VAL A 717 -18.27 16.42 -5.41
CA VAL A 717 -19.25 17.47 -5.15
C VAL A 717 -20.57 17.07 -5.80
N GLU A 718 -21.69 17.25 -5.10
CA GLU A 718 -23.02 16.87 -5.58
C GLU A 718 -23.96 18.08 -5.71
N VAL A 719 -24.87 18.00 -6.68
CA VAL A 719 -26.00 18.91 -6.79
C VAL A 719 -27.11 18.43 -5.86
N GLN A 720 -27.76 19.34 -5.13
CA GLN A 720 -28.78 19.00 -4.13
C GLN A 720 -30.09 18.40 -4.71
N LEU A 721 -30.20 18.28 -6.03
CA LEU A 721 -31.31 17.66 -6.75
C LEU A 721 -30.94 16.22 -7.14
N LYS A 722 -31.70 15.24 -6.64
CA LYS A 722 -31.50 13.81 -6.97
C LYS A 722 -32.10 13.49 -8.35
N GLU A 723 -31.27 13.59 -9.39
CA GLU A 723 -31.57 13.14 -10.75
C GLU A 723 -30.43 12.26 -11.26
N GLU A 724 -30.73 11.08 -11.81
CA GLU A 724 -29.71 10.14 -12.29
C GLU A 724 -29.30 10.45 -13.73
N GLY A 725 -28.04 10.83 -13.95
CA GLY A 725 -27.50 11.22 -15.25
C GLY A 725 -26.93 10.08 -16.11
N GLN A 726 -27.10 8.81 -15.74
CA GLN A 726 -26.60 7.68 -16.52
C GLN A 726 -27.51 7.39 -17.73
N GLY A 727 -26.88 7.28 -18.91
CA GLY A 727 -27.47 6.88 -20.18
C GLY A 727 -27.03 5.49 -20.64
N VAL A 728 -27.39 5.12 -21.88
CA VAL A 728 -27.10 3.80 -22.45
C VAL A 728 -25.59 3.55 -22.55
N GLY A 729 -25.13 2.36 -22.15
CA GLY A 729 -23.70 1.99 -22.24
C GLY A 729 -22.77 2.71 -21.27
N GLY A 730 -23.28 3.33 -20.20
CA GLY A 730 -22.46 4.02 -19.19
C GLY A 730 -22.06 5.46 -19.54
N TYR A 731 -22.60 6.01 -20.63
CA TYR A 731 -22.45 7.41 -21.01
C TYR A 731 -23.37 8.32 -20.20
N ALA A 732 -23.09 9.63 -20.18
CA ALA A 732 -23.99 10.61 -19.58
C ALA A 732 -25.19 10.89 -20.52
N LYS A 733 -26.37 11.13 -19.95
CA LYS A 733 -27.54 11.67 -20.67
C LYS A 733 -27.72 13.15 -20.35
N GLU A 734 -28.59 13.81 -21.12
CA GLU A 734 -28.93 15.22 -20.87
C GLU A 734 -29.86 15.35 -19.64
N MET A 735 -29.55 16.30 -18.77
CA MET A 735 -30.24 16.55 -17.49
C MET A 735 -31.37 17.57 -17.64
N SER A 736 -32.31 17.60 -16.68
CA SER A 736 -33.38 18.61 -16.61
C SER A 736 -32.86 20.05 -16.48
N ASP A 737 -33.66 21.03 -16.88
CA ASP A 737 -33.31 22.46 -16.79
C ASP A 737 -33.18 22.96 -15.34
N GLU A 738 -33.84 22.29 -14.40
CA GLU A 738 -33.69 22.54 -12.96
C GLU A 738 -32.34 22.06 -12.45
N PHE A 739 -31.93 20.84 -12.85
CA PHE A 739 -30.61 20.30 -12.53
C PHE A 739 -29.50 21.15 -13.13
N LYS A 740 -29.63 21.55 -14.41
CA LYS A 740 -28.67 22.44 -15.08
C LYS A 740 -28.47 23.75 -14.32
N ARG A 741 -29.56 24.40 -13.86
CA ARG A 741 -29.47 25.64 -13.06
C ARG A 741 -28.75 25.44 -11.73
N ALA A 742 -29.01 24.34 -11.04
CA ALA A 742 -28.34 24.04 -9.77
C ALA A 742 -26.87 23.66 -9.97
N GLN A 743 -26.55 22.94 -11.05
CA GLN A 743 -25.19 22.64 -11.48
C GLN A 743 -24.41 23.93 -11.81
N ASP A 744 -25.02 24.87 -12.52
CA ASP A 744 -24.39 26.16 -12.86
C ASP A 744 -24.00 26.93 -11.59
N GLN A 745 -24.91 27.00 -10.61
CA GLN A 745 -24.65 27.67 -9.34
C GLN A 745 -23.50 27.01 -8.57
N LEU A 746 -23.52 25.68 -8.45
CA LEU A 746 -22.46 24.90 -7.82
C LEU A 746 -21.09 25.11 -8.49
N THR A 747 -21.10 25.09 -9.83
CA THR A 747 -19.92 25.29 -10.66
C THR A 747 -19.33 26.68 -10.42
N LYS A 748 -20.17 27.71 -10.36
CA LYS A 748 -19.77 29.09 -10.07
C LYS A 748 -19.13 29.23 -8.69
N ASP A 749 -19.74 28.64 -7.67
CA ASP A 749 -19.26 28.74 -6.28
C ASP A 749 -17.90 28.05 -6.08
N ILE A 750 -17.69 26.91 -6.73
CA ILE A 750 -16.42 26.18 -6.65
C ILE A 750 -15.35 26.80 -7.53
N ALA A 751 -15.68 27.18 -8.77
CA ALA A 751 -14.74 27.83 -9.68
C ALA A 751 -14.16 29.12 -9.07
N ARG A 752 -14.99 29.92 -8.38
CA ARG A 752 -14.56 31.14 -7.66
C ARG A 752 -13.39 30.90 -6.70
N VAL A 753 -13.37 29.77 -6.00
CA VAL A 753 -12.33 29.44 -5.02
C VAL A 753 -11.23 28.54 -5.58
N SER A 754 -11.38 28.06 -6.81
CA SER A 754 -10.42 27.18 -7.48
C SER A 754 -9.36 27.98 -8.22
N ASP A 755 -8.14 27.45 -8.25
CA ASP A 755 -7.04 28.05 -8.99
C ASP A 755 -7.00 27.53 -10.43
N ILE A 756 -7.33 26.25 -10.62
CA ILE A 756 -7.37 25.57 -11.92
C ILE A 756 -8.72 24.87 -12.10
N VAL A 757 -9.32 24.96 -13.28
CA VAL A 757 -10.51 24.18 -13.67
C VAL A 757 -10.17 23.33 -14.89
N ILE A 758 -10.47 22.03 -14.86
CA ILE A 758 -10.29 21.13 -16.00
C ILE A 758 -11.65 20.55 -16.38
N THR A 759 -12.08 20.77 -17.61
CA THR A 759 -13.39 20.29 -18.10
C THR A 759 -13.22 19.18 -19.12
N THR A 760 -13.95 18.09 -18.93
CA THR A 760 -13.87 16.87 -19.76
C THR A 760 -15.25 16.37 -20.21
N ALA A 761 -16.29 17.18 -19.99
CA ALA A 761 -17.66 16.76 -20.22
C ALA A 761 -17.96 16.69 -21.72
N LEU A 762 -18.18 15.47 -22.22
CA LEU A 762 -18.51 15.22 -23.62
C LEU A 762 -19.59 14.15 -23.73
N ILE A 763 -20.59 14.43 -24.56
CA ILE A 763 -21.66 13.49 -24.90
C ILE A 763 -21.46 13.04 -26.35
N PRO A 764 -21.32 11.73 -26.64
CA PRO A 764 -21.12 11.25 -28.00
C PRO A 764 -22.22 11.74 -28.96
N GLY A 765 -21.81 12.23 -30.14
CA GLY A 765 -22.72 12.69 -31.18
C GLY A 765 -23.38 14.06 -30.94
N LYS A 766 -23.07 14.74 -29.83
CA LYS A 766 -23.56 16.10 -29.51
C LYS A 766 -22.40 17.09 -29.34
N PRO A 767 -22.63 18.40 -29.51
CA PRO A 767 -21.67 19.41 -29.12
C PRO A 767 -21.42 19.37 -27.60
N ALA A 768 -20.25 19.83 -27.18
CA ALA A 768 -19.88 19.90 -25.77
C ALA A 768 -20.85 20.84 -25.01
N PRO A 769 -21.38 20.43 -23.84
CA PRO A 769 -22.26 21.30 -23.06
C PRO A 769 -21.47 22.49 -22.50
N LYS A 770 -22.06 23.69 -22.56
CA LYS A 770 -21.49 24.92 -21.98
C LYS A 770 -21.71 24.92 -20.46
N LEU A 771 -20.69 24.47 -19.72
CA LEU A 771 -20.71 24.34 -18.26
C LEU A 771 -20.00 25.51 -17.56
N ILE A 772 -19.03 26.13 -18.23
CA ILE A 772 -18.32 27.31 -17.74
C ILE A 772 -18.79 28.51 -18.56
N LYS A 773 -19.79 29.23 -18.02
CA LYS A 773 -20.28 30.46 -18.63
C LYS A 773 -19.28 31.59 -18.46
N GLU A 774 -19.38 32.62 -19.30
CA GLU A 774 -18.53 33.82 -19.21
C GLU A 774 -18.54 34.44 -17.79
N GLU A 775 -19.71 34.47 -17.14
CA GLU A 775 -19.84 34.94 -15.76
C GLU A 775 -19.06 34.11 -14.73
N VAL A 776 -18.83 32.81 -15.00
CA VAL A 776 -18.05 31.92 -14.13
C VAL A 776 -16.57 32.22 -14.28
N VAL A 777 -16.10 32.42 -15.52
CA VAL A 777 -14.70 32.83 -15.78
C VAL A 777 -14.39 34.13 -15.06
N ARG A 778 -15.31 35.10 -15.13
CA ARG A 778 -15.13 36.44 -14.55
C ARG A 778 -15.09 36.48 -13.01
N VAL A 779 -15.58 35.45 -12.31
CA VAL A 779 -15.48 35.37 -10.83
C VAL A 779 -14.26 34.59 -10.34
N MET A 780 -13.52 33.94 -11.24
CA MET A 780 -12.26 33.29 -10.90
C MET A 780 -11.18 34.34 -10.62
N ARG A 781 -10.10 33.92 -9.97
CA ARG A 781 -9.02 34.84 -9.61
C ARG A 781 -8.15 35.12 -10.85
N PRO A 782 -7.63 36.34 -11.01
CA PRO A 782 -6.66 36.62 -12.06
C PRO A 782 -5.46 35.68 -11.99
N GLY A 783 -5.01 35.18 -13.15
CA GLY A 783 -3.95 34.17 -13.25
C GLY A 783 -4.40 32.73 -13.00
N SER A 784 -5.69 32.47 -12.70
CA SER A 784 -6.26 31.13 -12.75
C SER A 784 -6.24 30.56 -14.17
N VAL A 785 -6.33 29.24 -14.28
CA VAL A 785 -6.27 28.52 -15.56
C VAL A 785 -7.49 27.63 -15.76
N ILE A 786 -8.11 27.69 -16.93
CA ILE A 786 -9.13 26.76 -17.39
C ILE A 786 -8.51 25.90 -18.49
N VAL A 787 -8.60 24.57 -18.38
CA VAL A 787 -8.22 23.65 -19.46
C VAL A 787 -9.47 22.97 -19.98
N ASP A 788 -9.87 23.36 -21.18
CA ASP A 788 -11.08 22.86 -21.83
C ASP A 788 -10.74 21.73 -22.80
N MET A 789 -10.80 20.49 -22.29
CA MET A 789 -10.46 19.31 -23.08
C MET A 789 -11.52 18.97 -24.13
N ALA A 790 -12.69 19.61 -24.09
CA ALA A 790 -13.79 19.40 -25.04
C ALA A 790 -13.77 20.40 -26.21
N ALA A 791 -12.70 21.20 -26.37
CA ALA A 791 -12.59 22.26 -27.36
C ALA A 791 -12.83 21.80 -28.81
N GLU A 792 -12.41 20.59 -29.18
CA GLU A 792 -12.62 20.03 -30.54
C GLU A 792 -14.12 19.89 -30.87
N MET A 793 -14.98 19.75 -29.85
CA MET A 793 -16.42 19.60 -29.97
C MET A 793 -17.19 20.86 -29.53
N GLY A 794 -16.52 22.02 -29.59
CA GLY A 794 -17.09 23.32 -29.24
C GLY A 794 -16.72 23.84 -27.85
N GLY A 795 -16.14 23.01 -26.98
CA GLY A 795 -15.65 23.39 -25.65
C GLY A 795 -16.73 23.51 -24.57
N ASN A 796 -16.40 23.14 -23.34
CA ASN A 796 -17.26 23.33 -22.17
C ASN A 796 -17.28 24.78 -21.64
N CYS A 797 -16.30 25.61 -22.00
CA CYS A 797 -16.26 27.03 -21.67
C CYS A 797 -16.78 27.88 -22.84
N GLU A 798 -17.57 28.92 -22.53
CA GLU A 798 -18.13 29.84 -23.54
C GLU A 798 -17.03 30.66 -24.23
N LEU A 799 -15.97 31.00 -23.50
CA LEU A 799 -14.84 31.78 -23.98
C LEU A 799 -13.73 30.93 -24.62
N THR A 800 -13.92 29.62 -24.76
CA THR A 800 -12.91 28.76 -25.40
C THR A 800 -12.76 29.09 -26.89
N GLU A 801 -11.53 29.38 -27.32
CA GLU A 801 -11.13 29.38 -28.72
C GLU A 801 -10.42 28.06 -29.07
N PRO A 802 -11.05 27.15 -29.83
CA PRO A 802 -10.46 25.87 -30.17
C PRO A 802 -9.12 26.02 -30.88
N GLY A 803 -8.10 25.32 -30.37
CA GLY A 803 -6.73 25.33 -30.87
C GLY A 803 -5.82 26.36 -30.21
N ASN A 804 -6.38 27.34 -29.47
CA ASN A 804 -5.63 28.44 -28.88
C ASN A 804 -5.62 28.38 -27.35
N ALA A 805 -4.62 29.03 -26.75
CA ALA A 805 -4.66 29.43 -25.36
C ALA A 805 -4.80 30.95 -25.32
N ILE A 806 -5.89 31.45 -24.75
CA ILE A 806 -6.20 32.87 -24.69
C ILE A 806 -6.23 33.35 -23.25
N THR A 807 -5.92 34.63 -23.03
CA THR A 807 -6.15 35.28 -21.73
C THR A 807 -7.36 36.17 -21.87
N ASP A 808 -8.38 35.96 -21.04
CA ASP A 808 -9.53 36.87 -21.02
C ASP A 808 -9.08 38.23 -20.47
N PRO A 809 -9.19 39.33 -21.24
CA PRO A 809 -8.68 40.64 -20.82
C PRO A 809 -9.43 41.22 -19.62
N GLN A 810 -10.64 40.75 -19.32
CA GLN A 810 -11.44 41.29 -18.22
C GLN A 810 -11.14 40.61 -16.88
N SER A 811 -10.97 39.28 -16.87
CA SER A 811 -10.70 38.50 -15.66
C SER A 811 -9.22 38.19 -15.43
N GLY A 812 -8.39 38.22 -16.48
CA GLY A 812 -7.00 37.76 -16.43
C GLY A 812 -6.86 36.24 -16.29
N VAL A 813 -7.94 35.47 -16.53
CA VAL A 813 -7.92 34.00 -16.53
C VAL A 813 -7.41 33.51 -17.87
N VAL A 814 -6.54 32.50 -17.85
CA VAL A 814 -6.05 31.86 -19.07
C VAL A 814 -6.91 30.65 -19.40
N ILE A 815 -7.44 30.59 -20.61
CA ILE A 815 -8.30 29.51 -21.11
C ILE A 815 -7.52 28.76 -22.19
N ILE A 816 -7.19 27.50 -21.89
CA ILE A 816 -6.51 26.59 -22.80
C ILE A 816 -7.56 25.75 -23.54
N GLY A 817 -7.73 26.03 -24.83
CA GLY A 817 -8.63 25.32 -25.74
C GLY A 817 -7.91 24.41 -26.73
N TYR A 818 -6.72 23.88 -26.40
CA TYR A 818 -5.95 23.05 -27.32
C TYR A 818 -6.73 21.79 -27.74
N THR A 819 -6.83 21.55 -29.05
CA THR A 819 -7.47 20.37 -29.64
C THR A 819 -6.47 19.23 -29.91
N ASP A 820 -5.18 19.48 -29.66
CA ASP A 820 -4.08 18.58 -29.98
C ASP A 820 -3.33 18.07 -28.74
N LEU A 821 -3.97 18.06 -27.55
CA LEU A 821 -3.34 17.66 -26.28
C LEU A 821 -2.60 16.33 -26.37
N VAL A 822 -3.21 15.34 -27.01
CA VAL A 822 -2.62 14.00 -27.17
C VAL A 822 -1.41 14.05 -28.13
N SER A 823 -1.50 14.85 -29.19
CA SER A 823 -0.40 15.06 -30.14
C SER A 823 0.79 15.80 -29.51
N ARG A 824 0.59 16.58 -28.44
CA ARG A 824 1.70 17.18 -27.65
C ARG A 824 2.51 16.16 -26.86
N MET A 825 2.02 14.92 -26.80
CA MET A 825 2.71 13.75 -26.25
C MET A 825 2.84 12.66 -27.31
N ALA A 826 3.24 13.06 -28.51
CA ALA A 826 3.28 12.18 -29.68
C ALA A 826 4.05 10.86 -29.48
N PRO A 827 5.23 10.79 -28.83
CA PRO A 827 5.91 9.50 -28.63
C PRO A 827 5.06 8.51 -27.84
N GLN A 828 4.58 8.92 -26.66
CA GLN A 828 3.77 8.07 -25.76
C GLN A 828 2.42 7.71 -26.40
N SER A 829 1.78 8.68 -27.05
CA SER A 829 0.47 8.48 -27.68
C SER A 829 0.56 7.53 -28.87
N SER A 830 1.62 7.65 -29.68
CA SER A 830 1.88 6.76 -30.82
C SER A 830 2.15 5.34 -30.33
N GLU A 831 2.89 5.17 -29.23
CA GLU A 831 3.18 3.85 -28.65
C GLU A 831 1.90 3.15 -28.17
N LEU A 832 1.04 3.87 -27.43
CA LEU A 832 -0.23 3.33 -26.96
C LEU A 832 -1.17 3.02 -28.14
N PHE A 833 -1.26 3.93 -29.12
CA PHE A 833 -2.09 3.73 -30.30
C PHE A 833 -1.60 2.54 -31.15
N ALA A 834 -0.30 2.40 -31.35
CA ALA A 834 0.31 1.26 -32.03
C ALA A 834 0.04 -0.07 -31.31
N ASN A 835 0.04 -0.09 -29.97
CA ASN A 835 -0.35 -1.29 -29.21
C ASN A 835 -1.84 -1.63 -29.41
N ASN A 836 -2.74 -0.64 -29.42
CA ASN A 836 -4.16 -0.87 -29.68
C ASN A 836 -4.38 -1.42 -31.10
N LEU A 837 -3.68 -0.88 -32.10
CA LEU A 837 -3.71 -1.37 -33.48
C LEU A 837 -3.15 -2.79 -33.62
N TRP A 838 -2.07 -3.10 -32.90
CA TRP A 838 -1.52 -4.46 -32.87
C TRP A 838 -2.54 -5.45 -32.30
N HIS A 839 -3.19 -5.10 -31.18
CA HIS A 839 -4.25 -5.93 -30.61
C HIS A 839 -5.44 -6.13 -31.56
N LEU A 840 -5.79 -5.13 -32.36
CA LEU A 840 -6.80 -5.29 -33.41
C LEU A 840 -6.36 -6.31 -34.46
N LEU A 841 -5.15 -6.18 -35.01
CA LEU A 841 -4.68 -7.11 -36.04
C LEU A 841 -4.46 -8.53 -35.50
N ASP A 842 -4.09 -8.67 -34.24
CA ASP A 842 -4.04 -9.96 -33.53
C ASP A 842 -5.44 -10.58 -33.41
N GLU A 843 -6.46 -9.77 -33.08
CA GLU A 843 -7.87 -10.21 -33.05
C GLU A 843 -8.39 -10.67 -34.42
N LEU A 844 -7.86 -10.07 -35.50
CA LEU A 844 -8.16 -10.46 -36.89
C LEU A 844 -7.34 -11.69 -37.36
N GLY A 845 -6.53 -12.30 -36.49
CA GLY A 845 -5.80 -13.55 -36.77
C GLY A 845 -4.37 -13.38 -37.26
N GLY A 846 -3.79 -12.17 -37.16
CA GLY A 846 -2.45 -11.86 -37.67
C GLY A 846 -2.36 -12.02 -39.19
N ALA A 847 -1.15 -12.06 -39.77
CA ALA A 847 -1.01 -12.17 -41.23
C ALA A 847 -1.39 -13.57 -41.77
N SER A 848 -1.15 -14.62 -40.96
CA SER A 848 -1.31 -16.02 -41.41
C SER A 848 -2.73 -16.55 -41.41
N LYS A 849 -3.60 -16.00 -40.56
CA LYS A 849 -5.01 -16.39 -40.49
C LYS A 849 -5.92 -15.16 -40.60
N PHE A 850 -5.46 -14.15 -41.34
CA PHE A 850 -6.18 -12.88 -41.48
C PHE A 850 -7.60 -13.12 -41.98
N HIS A 851 -8.59 -12.80 -41.14
CA HIS A 851 -10.00 -12.97 -41.48
C HIS A 851 -10.89 -11.97 -40.75
N ILE A 852 -11.70 -11.24 -41.51
CA ILE A 852 -12.70 -10.30 -40.98
C ILE A 852 -13.99 -11.08 -40.70
N ASN A 853 -14.17 -11.49 -39.45
CA ASN A 853 -15.36 -12.21 -39.02
C ASN A 853 -16.45 -11.22 -38.55
N MET A 854 -17.39 -10.87 -39.44
CA MET A 854 -18.52 -9.99 -39.11
C MET A 854 -19.51 -10.58 -38.08
N LYS A 855 -19.36 -11.86 -37.69
CA LYS A 855 -20.12 -12.45 -36.58
C LYS A 855 -19.51 -12.11 -35.21
N ASP A 856 -18.25 -11.69 -35.18
CA ASP A 856 -17.61 -11.25 -33.95
C ASP A 856 -18.13 -9.85 -33.58
N GLU A 857 -18.60 -9.70 -32.34
CA GLU A 857 -19.22 -8.47 -31.88
C GLU A 857 -18.25 -7.27 -31.92
N ILE A 858 -16.97 -7.46 -31.65
CA ILE A 858 -15.98 -6.37 -31.67
C ILE A 858 -15.78 -5.90 -33.11
N VAL A 859 -15.51 -6.85 -34.00
CA VAL A 859 -15.28 -6.58 -35.43
C VAL A 859 -16.53 -5.94 -36.06
N ASN A 860 -17.73 -6.49 -35.80
CA ASN A 860 -18.98 -5.97 -36.35
C ASN A 860 -19.27 -4.54 -35.90
N ASN A 861 -18.89 -4.16 -34.68
CA ASN A 861 -19.08 -2.80 -34.18
C ASN A 861 -18.06 -1.79 -34.73
N MET A 862 -16.82 -2.25 -34.94
CA MET A 862 -15.73 -1.40 -35.44
C MET A 862 -15.76 -1.22 -36.96
N VAL A 863 -16.20 -2.24 -37.70
CA VAL A 863 -16.24 -2.21 -39.16
C VAL A 863 -17.42 -1.35 -39.61
N VAL A 864 -17.11 -0.16 -40.10
CA VAL A 864 -18.11 0.83 -40.55
C VAL A 864 -18.50 0.65 -42.00
N ALA A 865 -17.63 0.04 -42.80
CA ALA A 865 -17.92 -0.43 -44.15
C ALA A 865 -17.16 -1.74 -44.42
N ASN A 866 -17.82 -2.71 -45.05
CA ASN A 866 -17.24 -4.00 -45.40
C ASN A 866 -17.51 -4.30 -46.88
N ALA A 867 -16.45 -4.59 -47.64
CA ALA A 867 -16.54 -4.93 -49.07
C ALA A 867 -17.45 -3.98 -49.89
N GLY A 868 -17.31 -2.67 -49.67
CA GLY A 868 -18.04 -1.63 -50.39
C GLY A 868 -19.46 -1.32 -49.90
N GLU A 869 -19.96 -2.00 -48.85
CA GLU A 869 -21.24 -1.70 -48.22
C GLU A 869 -21.04 -1.06 -46.84
N VAL A 870 -21.80 -0.01 -46.54
CA VAL A 870 -21.81 0.62 -45.20
C VAL A 870 -22.54 -0.28 -44.22
N THR A 871 -21.86 -0.69 -43.15
CA THR A 871 -22.37 -1.60 -42.12
C THR A 871 -22.63 -0.91 -40.79
N TRP A 872 -22.20 0.35 -40.64
CA TRP A 872 -22.37 1.10 -39.38
C TRP A 872 -23.83 1.42 -39.07
N ILE A 873 -24.26 1.08 -37.86
CA ILE A 873 -25.59 1.39 -37.33
C ILE A 873 -25.44 2.35 -36.13
N PRO A 874 -26.15 3.49 -36.11
CA PRO A 874 -26.22 4.40 -34.97
C PRO A 874 -26.65 3.69 -33.68
N LEU A 875 -26.06 4.06 -32.54
CA LEU A 875 -26.28 3.41 -31.23
C LEU A 875 -27.76 3.38 -30.80
N ASP A 876 -28.52 4.43 -31.12
CA ASP A 876 -29.96 4.57 -30.85
C ASP A 876 -30.84 3.65 -31.72
N LYS A 877 -30.30 3.17 -32.85
CA LYS A 877 -31.01 2.31 -33.82
C LYS A 877 -30.54 0.87 -33.82
N ARG A 878 -29.57 0.51 -32.97
CA ARG A 878 -29.12 -0.88 -32.84
C ARG A 878 -30.22 -1.72 -32.19
N PRO A 879 -30.40 -2.99 -32.61
CA PRO A 879 -31.29 -3.90 -31.91
C PRO A 879 -30.89 -3.94 -30.42
N PRO A 880 -31.86 -3.89 -29.48
CA PRO A 880 -31.54 -4.07 -28.08
C PRO A 880 -30.79 -5.40 -27.92
N PRO A 881 -29.74 -5.46 -27.10
CA PRO A 881 -29.05 -6.71 -26.85
C PRO A 881 -30.08 -7.76 -26.42
N PRO A 882 -29.89 -9.06 -26.77
CA PRO A 882 -30.77 -10.11 -26.29
C PRO A 882 -30.93 -9.94 -24.77
N PRO A 883 -32.16 -10.01 -24.23
CA PRO A 883 -32.38 -9.83 -22.81
C PRO A 883 -31.40 -10.77 -22.10
N PRO A 884 -30.63 -10.27 -21.12
CA PRO A 884 -29.68 -11.11 -20.40
C PRO A 884 -30.43 -12.37 -20.00
N GLN A 885 -29.89 -13.55 -20.36
CA GLN A 885 -30.44 -14.82 -19.92
C GLN A 885 -30.76 -14.66 -18.45
N ALA A 886 -32.04 -14.88 -18.09
CA ALA A 886 -32.49 -14.70 -16.73
C ALA A 886 -31.54 -15.49 -15.84
N LYS A 887 -30.71 -14.75 -15.09
CA LYS A 887 -29.94 -15.33 -14.00
C LYS A 887 -30.95 -16.13 -13.17
N PRO A 888 -30.64 -17.38 -12.77
CA PRO A 888 -31.46 -18.09 -11.79
C PRO A 888 -31.79 -17.10 -10.68
N ALA A 889 -33.08 -16.97 -10.37
CA ALA A 889 -33.62 -15.94 -9.50
C ALA A 889 -32.66 -15.71 -8.34
N ALA A 890 -32.06 -14.52 -8.33
CA ALA A 890 -31.19 -14.11 -7.25
C ALA A 890 -31.99 -14.28 -5.96
N ALA A 891 -31.41 -14.99 -4.99
CA ALA A 891 -31.84 -14.87 -3.61
C ALA A 891 -31.97 -13.37 -3.27
N PRO A 892 -32.94 -12.99 -2.43
CA PRO A 892 -33.39 -11.61 -2.26
C PRO A 892 -32.20 -10.66 -2.23
N GLN A 893 -32.20 -9.69 -3.15
CA GLN A 893 -31.18 -8.65 -3.19
C GLN A 893 -31.00 -8.15 -1.76
N ALA A 894 -29.79 -8.36 -1.23
CA ALA A 894 -29.37 -7.71 -0.01
C ALA A 894 -29.67 -6.22 -0.18
N ALA A 895 -30.27 -5.65 0.85
CA ALA A 895 -30.54 -4.23 0.98
C ALA A 895 -29.32 -3.40 0.54
N PRO A 896 -29.50 -2.14 0.09
CA PRO A 896 -28.39 -1.24 -0.20
C PRO A 896 -27.31 -1.42 0.85
N VAL A 897 -26.07 -1.65 0.39
CA VAL A 897 -24.91 -1.64 1.26
C VAL A 897 -24.91 -0.27 1.90
N PHE A 898 -25.45 -0.20 3.10
CA PHE A 898 -25.09 0.81 4.06
C PHE A 898 -23.56 0.77 4.03
N HIS A 899 -22.93 1.87 3.61
CA HIS A 899 -21.80 2.33 4.41
C HIS A 899 -22.30 2.15 5.83
N ALA A 900 -21.68 1.25 6.60
CA ALA A 900 -21.85 1.31 8.03
C ALA A 900 -21.72 2.79 8.32
N ALA A 901 -22.82 3.38 8.73
CA ALA A 901 -22.82 4.75 9.16
C ALA A 901 -21.58 4.80 10.04
N GLN A 902 -20.65 5.74 9.77
CA GLN A 902 -19.96 6.34 10.90
C GLN A 902 -21.05 6.44 11.95
N PRO A 903 -20.92 5.77 13.11
CA PRO A 903 -22.02 5.65 14.07
C PRO A 903 -22.69 7.00 14.04
N LEU A 904 -23.96 7.05 13.59
CA LEU A 904 -24.66 8.31 13.42
C LEU A 904 -24.37 9.02 14.73
N GLU A 905 -23.43 9.97 14.71
CA GLU A 905 -23.40 11.04 15.67
C GLU A 905 -24.74 11.62 15.34
N ASP A 906 -25.73 11.26 16.16
CA ASP A 906 -27.09 11.73 16.01
C ASP A 906 -26.95 13.17 15.56
N ALA A 907 -27.58 13.51 14.44
CA ALA A 907 -27.73 14.90 14.04
C ALA A 907 -28.60 15.68 15.06
N SER A 908 -28.67 15.25 16.32
CA SER A 908 -28.79 16.13 17.47
C SER A 908 -27.54 17.00 17.49
N HIS A 909 -27.71 18.30 17.27
CA HIS A 909 -26.74 19.36 17.60
C HIS A 909 -25.42 18.83 18.16
N LYS A 910 -24.36 18.78 17.33
CA LYS A 910 -22.99 18.58 17.86
C LYS A 910 -22.87 19.49 19.06
N SER A 911 -22.78 18.89 20.25
CA SER A 911 -22.68 19.66 21.48
C SER A 911 -21.53 20.63 21.31
N PHE A 912 -21.68 21.85 21.82
CA PHE A 912 -20.60 22.83 21.91
C PHE A 912 -19.27 22.17 22.39
N ILE A 913 -19.36 21.16 23.26
CA ILE A 913 -18.23 20.38 23.79
C ILE A 913 -17.47 19.59 22.70
N GLN A 914 -18.15 19.09 21.66
CA GLN A 914 -17.56 18.21 20.63
C GLN A 914 -16.88 19.02 19.52
N GLU A 915 -17.44 20.18 19.17
CA GLU A 915 -16.86 21.14 18.23
C GLU A 915 -15.61 21.85 18.81
N TYR A 916 -15.59 22.08 20.12
CA TYR A 916 -14.46 22.63 20.86
C TYR A 916 -13.64 21.58 21.63
N SER A 917 -13.82 20.29 21.35
CA SER A 917 -13.10 19.20 22.03
C SER A 917 -11.57 19.32 21.93
N TRP A 918 -11.08 19.92 20.84
CA TRP A 918 -9.66 20.24 20.67
C TRP A 918 -9.19 21.35 21.61
N LEU A 919 -10.01 22.37 21.91
CA LEU A 919 -9.70 23.39 22.92
C LEU A 919 -9.71 22.79 24.32
N LEU A 920 -10.64 21.87 24.61
CA LEU A 920 -10.66 21.14 25.87
C LEU A 920 -9.43 20.25 26.02
N ASN A 921 -8.99 19.58 24.96
CA ASN A 921 -7.75 18.81 24.96
C ASN A 921 -6.52 19.71 25.14
N ILE A 922 -6.45 20.87 24.49
CA ILE A 922 -5.37 21.85 24.70
C ILE A 922 -5.40 22.41 26.12
N ALA A 923 -6.57 22.74 26.65
CA ALA A 923 -6.72 23.25 28.02
C ALA A 923 -6.35 22.17 29.05
N LEU A 924 -6.73 20.91 28.82
CA LEU A 924 -6.33 19.78 29.64
C LEU A 924 -4.81 19.58 29.58
N LEU A 925 -4.23 19.59 28.37
CA LEU A 925 -2.79 19.48 28.19
C LEU A 925 -2.08 20.62 28.94
N ALA A 926 -2.50 21.87 28.71
CA ALA A 926 -1.96 23.04 29.37
C ALA A 926 -2.09 22.95 30.90
N THR A 927 -3.22 22.45 31.42
CA THR A 927 -3.41 22.25 32.86
C THR A 927 -2.46 21.19 33.40
N VAL A 928 -2.28 20.07 32.70
CA VAL A 928 -1.32 19.02 33.08
C VAL A 928 0.11 19.58 33.09
N PHE A 929 0.51 20.28 32.02
CA PHE A 929 1.83 20.90 31.91
C PHE A 929 2.08 21.97 32.97
N LEU A 930 1.09 22.83 33.25
CA LEU A 930 1.18 23.85 34.30
C LEU A 930 1.20 23.23 35.70
N SER A 931 0.49 22.13 35.92
CA SER A 931 0.49 21.40 37.20
C SER A 931 1.85 20.76 37.45
N ILE A 932 2.42 20.07 36.46
CA ILE A 932 3.78 19.51 36.53
C ILE A 932 4.79 20.64 36.75
N GLY A 933 4.68 21.74 36.01
CA GLY A 933 5.55 22.91 36.16
C GLY A 933 5.44 23.63 37.51
N TYR A 934 4.31 23.48 38.21
CA TYR A 934 4.13 24.05 39.55
C TYR A 934 4.75 23.17 40.65
N SER A 935 4.71 21.84 40.49
CA SER A 935 5.14 20.89 41.52
C SER A 935 6.55 20.34 41.33
N ALA A 936 7.10 20.39 40.12
CA ALA A 936 8.42 19.82 39.80
C ALA A 936 9.54 20.86 39.87
N ASP A 937 10.75 20.40 40.14
CA ASP A 937 11.95 21.23 40.08
C ASP A 937 12.44 21.46 38.64
N VAL A 938 13.42 22.36 38.48
CA VAL A 938 13.94 22.76 37.16
C VAL A 938 14.65 21.60 36.45
N GLU A 939 15.26 20.71 37.22
CA GLU A 939 16.00 19.56 36.71
C GLU A 939 15.04 18.50 36.12
N PHE A 940 14.00 18.12 36.86
CA PHE A 940 12.93 17.25 36.36
C PHE A 940 12.27 17.83 35.11
N LEU A 941 12.01 19.15 35.07
CA LEU A 941 11.44 19.80 33.89
C LEU A 941 12.36 19.69 32.66
N GLY A 942 13.67 19.73 32.85
CA GLY A 942 14.66 19.48 31.80
C GLY A 942 14.54 18.05 31.24
N PHE A 943 14.53 17.05 32.11
CA PHE A 943 14.34 15.65 31.73
C PHE A 943 12.98 15.41 31.04
N PHE A 944 11.91 16.04 31.54
CA PHE A 944 10.57 15.93 30.98
C PHE A 944 10.47 16.54 29.57
N LEU A 945 11.14 17.66 29.31
CA LEU A 945 11.23 18.24 27.97
C LEU A 945 11.92 17.28 26.99
N ILE A 946 13.05 16.70 27.40
CA ILE A 946 13.80 15.73 26.59
C ILE A 946 12.93 14.51 26.28
N PHE A 947 12.21 13.99 27.27
CA PHE A 947 11.27 12.89 27.11
C PHE A 947 10.20 13.18 26.05
N ILE A 948 9.56 14.35 26.09
CA ILE A 948 8.53 14.74 25.11
C ILE A 948 9.10 14.86 23.70
N LEU A 949 10.27 15.49 23.54
CA LEU A 949 10.92 15.61 22.25
C LEU A 949 11.29 14.24 21.68
N ALA A 950 11.77 13.32 22.51
CA ALA A 950 12.07 11.95 22.11
C ALA A 950 10.81 11.18 21.66
N ILE A 951 9.65 11.37 22.29
CA ILE A 951 8.37 10.81 21.83
C ILE A 951 8.02 11.33 20.43
N VAL A 952 8.14 12.64 20.20
CA VAL A 952 7.82 13.25 18.89
C VAL A 952 8.75 12.75 17.80
N ILE A 953 10.05 12.65 18.10
CA ILE A 953 11.05 12.10 17.17
C ILE A 953 10.73 10.63 16.86
N GLY A 954 10.46 9.82 17.89
CA GLY A 954 10.08 8.42 17.72
C GLY A 954 8.84 8.28 16.84
N TYR A 955 7.84 9.14 17.03
CA TYR A 955 6.66 9.19 16.16
C TYR A 955 7.00 9.44 14.69
N MET A 956 7.85 10.44 14.40
CA MET A 956 8.20 10.78 13.03
C MET A 956 9.07 9.72 12.33
N VAL A 957 9.96 9.06 13.08
CA VAL A 957 10.87 8.06 12.52
C VAL A 957 10.13 6.79 12.12
N ILE A 958 9.23 6.31 12.99
CA ILE A 958 8.56 5.02 12.81
C ILE A 958 7.48 5.06 11.71
N TRP A 959 6.84 6.21 11.51
CA TRP A 959 5.83 6.36 10.46
C TRP A 959 6.38 6.17 9.03
N ASN A 960 7.70 6.26 8.87
CA ASN A 960 8.40 6.09 7.60
C ASN A 960 8.98 4.68 7.39
N VAL A 961 8.73 3.73 8.31
CA VAL A 961 9.22 2.36 8.19
C VAL A 961 8.34 1.54 7.24
N THR A 962 8.97 0.87 6.28
CA THR A 962 8.27 -0.02 5.34
C THR A 962 7.64 -1.21 6.07
N PRO A 963 6.39 -1.64 5.75
CA PRO A 963 5.72 -2.76 6.42
C PRO A 963 6.52 -4.06 6.49
N ALA A 964 7.27 -4.38 5.42
CA ALA A 964 8.17 -5.53 5.36
C ALA A 964 9.27 -5.53 6.44
N LEU A 965 9.60 -4.38 7.01
CA LEU A 965 10.64 -4.19 8.03
C LEU A 965 10.05 -4.02 9.45
N HIS A 966 8.74 -4.15 9.65
CA HIS A 966 8.13 -4.06 10.98
C HIS A 966 8.61 -5.15 11.96
N THR A 967 8.81 -6.39 11.50
CA THR A 967 9.39 -7.46 12.34
C THR A 967 10.83 -7.13 12.75
N PRO A 968 11.76 -6.81 11.81
CA PRO A 968 13.08 -6.30 12.17
C PRO A 968 13.05 -5.08 13.09
N LEU A 969 12.10 -4.16 12.89
CA LEU A 969 11.93 -2.98 13.73
C LEU A 969 11.62 -3.33 15.18
N MET A 970 10.66 -4.22 15.43
CA MET A 970 10.36 -4.68 16.81
C MET A 970 11.57 -5.31 17.48
N SER A 971 12.37 -6.05 16.71
CA SER A 971 13.59 -6.67 17.24
C SER A 971 14.69 -5.63 17.53
N VAL A 972 14.87 -4.63 16.65
CA VAL A 972 15.80 -3.50 16.91
C VAL A 972 15.36 -2.74 18.14
N THR A 973 14.09 -2.35 18.25
CA THR A 973 13.60 -1.58 19.38
C THR A 973 13.74 -2.35 20.69
N ASN A 974 13.51 -3.67 20.66
CA ASN A 974 13.77 -4.53 21.80
C ASN A 974 15.26 -4.56 22.17
N ALA A 975 16.16 -4.73 21.19
CA ALA A 975 17.61 -4.70 21.43
C ALA A 975 18.06 -3.36 22.03
N ILE A 976 17.51 -2.26 21.51
CA ILE A 976 17.74 -0.89 21.98
C ILE A 976 17.22 -0.70 23.41
N SER A 977 16.05 -1.25 23.77
CA SER A 977 15.53 -1.21 25.16
C SER A 977 16.43 -1.97 26.15
N GLY A 978 17.34 -2.81 25.66
CA GLY A 978 18.45 -3.36 26.43
C GLY A 978 19.40 -2.31 27.01
N ILE A 979 19.25 -1.03 26.66
CA ILE A 979 19.99 0.09 27.26
C ILE A 979 19.79 0.19 28.77
N ILE A 980 18.74 -0.44 29.32
CA ILE A 980 18.58 -0.64 30.77
C ILE A 980 19.81 -1.28 31.43
N VAL A 981 20.68 -1.94 30.65
CA VAL A 981 22.01 -2.38 31.09
C VAL A 981 22.82 -1.25 31.74
N ILE A 982 22.70 -0.01 31.25
CA ILE A 982 23.35 1.17 31.85
C ILE A 982 22.79 1.43 33.23
N GLY A 983 21.48 1.35 33.41
CA GLY A 983 20.87 1.49 34.72
C GLY A 983 21.33 0.40 35.69
N ALA A 984 21.39 -0.85 35.22
CA ALA A 984 21.93 -1.95 36.02
C ALA A 984 23.43 -1.81 36.35
N MET A 985 24.21 -1.13 35.50
CA MET A 985 25.62 -0.85 35.76
C MET A 985 25.82 0.20 36.85
N LEU A 986 25.00 1.25 36.86
CA LEU A 986 25.04 2.32 37.86
C LEU A 986 24.60 1.83 39.24
N GLU A 987 23.77 0.79 39.28
CA GLU A 987 23.31 0.12 40.49
C GLU A 987 24.25 -1.01 40.98
N LEU A 988 25.54 -0.99 40.61
CA LEU A 988 26.53 -1.85 41.24
C LEU A 988 27.32 -1.03 42.27
N THR A 989 27.38 -1.48 43.52
CA THR A 989 28.11 -0.75 44.57
C THR A 989 29.62 -1.01 44.47
N PRO A 990 30.49 0.02 44.66
CA PRO A 990 31.94 -0.12 44.57
C PRO A 990 32.52 -1.23 45.46
N ALA A 991 33.37 -2.09 44.89
CA ALA A 991 34.20 -3.01 45.67
C ALA A 991 35.28 -2.23 46.46
N SER A 992 34.96 -1.79 47.68
CA SER A 992 35.93 -1.26 48.64
C SER A 992 36.12 -2.24 49.80
N GLU A 993 37.25 -2.16 50.54
CA GLU A 993 37.56 -3.09 51.64
C GLU A 993 36.52 -3.05 52.79
N ASP A 994 35.72 -1.98 52.88
CA ASP A 994 34.74 -1.74 53.95
C ASP A 994 33.26 -1.92 53.55
N VAL A 995 32.94 -2.02 52.25
CA VAL A 995 31.55 -2.16 51.75
C VAL A 995 31.32 -3.60 51.25
N LYS A 996 30.50 -4.35 51.99
CA LYS A 996 30.09 -5.71 51.61
C LYS A 996 29.10 -5.64 50.45
N PHE A 997 29.14 -6.64 49.57
CA PHE A 997 28.13 -6.86 48.54
C PHE A 997 26.75 -7.01 49.21
N ASP A 998 25.95 -5.96 49.13
CA ASP A 998 24.68 -5.77 49.82
C ASP A 998 23.50 -6.31 48.99
N GLU A 999 22.30 -6.26 49.56
CA GLU A 999 21.09 -6.77 48.90
C GLU A 999 20.76 -5.97 47.63
N GLY A 1000 21.01 -4.66 47.60
CA GLY A 1000 20.86 -3.81 46.43
C GLY A 1000 21.79 -4.25 45.30
N SER A 1001 23.09 -4.36 45.58
CA SER A 1001 24.09 -4.87 44.62
C SER A 1001 23.74 -6.22 44.02
N ALA A 1002 23.14 -7.12 44.81
CA ALA A 1002 22.70 -8.43 44.32
C ALA A 1002 21.58 -8.31 43.28
N LEU A 1003 20.64 -7.38 43.48
CA LEU A 1003 19.58 -7.06 42.52
C LEU A 1003 20.14 -6.34 41.30
N GLY A 1004 21.08 -5.40 41.47
CA GLY A 1004 21.82 -4.76 40.38
C GLY A 1004 22.57 -5.75 39.49
N PHE A 1005 23.30 -6.70 40.09
CA PHE A 1005 23.97 -7.80 39.38
C PHE A 1005 22.99 -8.68 38.60
N THR A 1006 21.86 -9.04 39.23
CA THR A 1006 20.83 -9.87 38.60
C THR A 1006 20.14 -9.12 37.44
N SER A 1007 19.91 -7.82 37.62
CA SER A 1007 19.39 -6.94 36.57
C SER A 1007 20.35 -6.88 35.38
N LEU A 1008 21.65 -6.69 35.64
CA LEU A 1008 22.69 -6.65 34.63
C LEU A 1008 22.73 -7.95 33.82
N PHE A 1009 22.63 -9.10 34.49
CA PHE A 1009 22.54 -10.40 33.82
C PHE A 1009 21.37 -10.47 32.84
N PHE A 1010 20.16 -10.10 33.25
CA PHE A 1010 18.98 -10.13 32.37
C PHE A 1010 19.07 -9.10 31.24
N ALA A 1011 19.52 -7.88 31.53
CA ALA A 1011 19.73 -6.84 30.52
C ALA A 1011 20.71 -7.31 29.43
N SER A 1012 21.77 -8.02 29.83
CA SER A 1012 22.80 -8.54 28.92
C SER A 1012 22.28 -9.63 27.97
N ILE A 1013 21.36 -10.49 28.44
CA ILE A 1013 20.65 -11.45 27.57
C ILE A 1013 19.91 -10.70 26.47
N ASN A 1014 19.20 -9.63 26.84
CA ASN A 1014 18.43 -8.84 25.89
C ASN A 1014 19.31 -8.09 24.87
N VAL A 1015 20.38 -7.43 25.32
CA VAL A 1015 21.29 -6.67 24.45
C VAL A 1015 21.89 -7.59 23.39
N VAL A 1016 22.57 -8.67 23.79
CA VAL A 1016 23.26 -9.54 22.85
C VAL A 1016 22.25 -10.33 22.01
N GLY A 1017 21.22 -10.88 22.65
CA GLY A 1017 20.18 -11.64 21.96
C GLY A 1017 19.46 -10.79 20.91
N GLY A 1018 19.00 -9.60 21.28
CA GLY A 1018 18.25 -8.70 20.42
C GLY A 1018 19.03 -8.25 19.19
N PHE A 1019 20.29 -7.79 19.35
CA PHE A 1019 21.08 -7.31 18.21
C PHE A 1019 21.47 -8.45 17.25
N VAL A 1020 21.76 -9.65 17.77
CA VAL A 1020 22.11 -10.82 16.94
C VAL A 1020 20.88 -11.34 16.18
N VAL A 1021 19.72 -11.46 16.85
CA VAL A 1021 18.44 -11.82 16.21
C VAL A 1021 18.11 -10.84 15.09
N THR A 1022 18.25 -9.54 15.37
CA THR A 1022 18.05 -8.49 14.37
C THR A 1022 19.01 -8.61 13.19
N TYR A 1023 20.30 -8.82 13.46
CA TYR A 1023 21.31 -8.99 12.42
C TYR A 1023 20.94 -10.16 11.49
N ARG A 1024 20.58 -11.32 12.06
CA ARG A 1024 20.15 -12.51 11.29
C ARG A 1024 18.93 -12.21 10.42
N MET A 1025 17.95 -11.48 10.94
CA MET A 1025 16.79 -11.06 10.14
C MET A 1025 17.21 -10.21 8.95
N LEU A 1026 17.98 -9.15 9.20
CA LEU A 1026 18.41 -8.20 8.19
C LEU A 1026 19.36 -8.80 7.16
N GLU A 1027 20.11 -9.84 7.51
CA GLU A 1027 20.98 -10.58 6.59
C GLU A 1027 20.19 -11.29 5.50
N MET A 1028 18.98 -11.78 5.79
CA MET A 1028 18.09 -12.37 4.79
C MET A 1028 17.57 -11.35 3.77
N PHE A 1029 17.58 -10.06 4.13
CA PHE A 1029 17.27 -8.95 3.22
C PHE A 1029 18.40 -8.55 2.27
N ARG A 1030 19.54 -9.26 2.30
CA ARG A 1030 20.64 -9.03 1.37
C ARG A 1030 20.27 -9.48 -0.05
N LYS A 1031 20.34 -8.57 -1.02
CA LYS A 1031 20.44 -8.93 -2.45
C LYS A 1031 21.67 -9.84 -2.61
N LYS A 1032 21.45 -11.13 -2.83
CA LYS A 1032 22.52 -12.09 -3.16
C LYS A 1032 22.84 -12.02 -4.64
#